data_AF-D6AFP3-F1
#
_entry.id   AF-D6AFP3-F1
#
_cell.length_a   1.000
_cell.length_b   1.000
_cell.length_c   1.000
_cell.angle_alpha   90.00
_cell.angle_beta   90.00
_cell.angle_gamma   90.00
#
_symmetry.space_group_name_H-M   'P 1'
#
loop_
_entity.id
_entity.type
_entity.pdbx_description
1 polymer ?
#
loop_
_entity_poly.entity_id
_entity_poly.type
_entity_poly.pdbx_seq_one_letter_code
_entity_poly.pdbx_strand_id
1 'polypeptide(L)'
;MSIDKDVSTGKEAQEPLEPRVGPVPEGDPEFRPYHHPAAGWGAAKSVTRFLVEERALVDGPRAIMRMNHENGGFDCPGCAWPDDTKGLHLDICENGIKHVTWEMTPKRVGREFFAAHSVTELYGWSDYDLENQGRLTEPMVYDAESDHYVPISWKDAFALVGSTLRGLDSPNRAAYYTSGRLGNEATFLYQLMARELGTNNLPDCSNMCHEASGRALQASLGTGKGTVDLKDWESADALFILGVNAASNAPRMLTALAEADRRGAQIVHVNPLVEAAATRTIVPHDFTDMALFKTTKTSTLNLQPRIGGDMALLRGMAKAVLEKSASDPKALDRTFIDRHTTGFEEYRELCEATPWEELEHQSGLSRAEILKAAQVYEEADRSIVSWCLGLTQHEHGVDTVREIVNLLLLRGNLGREGAGPSPVRGHSNVQGNRTCGIDHRPTEEFLDRLAEACRIDPPREHGLDTVGTIQAMRDGEVKVFVGMGGNFALAAPDTPATYAALRSCDLTVQVSTKLNRSHVVHGRAALILPCLGRTEKDHQRGGVQSTSVEDSMSMVHMSLGMKRPASPHLLSEPAIVAGMARAALPDSETPWDWYIEDYDRIRDTMAEALDGFEDFNRRVRLPLGFRIKQPARELVFLTPSGRAEFSAAPLPDVVPEPGTLALGTMRSHDQWNTTIYSDNDRYRGIKNLRTLIFMNRADMRERGIADMGPVDITSTAKDGSRRFLNGYTAIPYDIPRGCAAGYMPEMNVLCALGDYSTQSDQPIMKHVKITVVPGA
;
A
#
# COMPACT_ATOMS: atom_id res chain seq x y z
N MET A 1 49.74 3.04 -39.00
CA MET A 1 49.76 4.29 -38.23
C MET A 1 48.44 4.39 -37.50
N SER A 2 48.50 4.36 -36.18
CA SER A 2 47.38 4.46 -35.24
C SER A 2 46.70 5.82 -35.38
N ILE A 3 45.38 5.86 -35.36
CA ILE A 3 44.63 7.09 -35.06
C ILE A 3 43.65 6.70 -33.96
N ASP A 4 43.94 7.20 -32.77
CA ASP A 4 43.23 6.95 -31.54
C ASP A 4 41.78 7.42 -31.62
N LYS A 5 40.87 6.58 -31.11
CA LYS A 5 39.51 6.96 -30.75
C LYS A 5 39.56 7.63 -29.39
N ASP A 6 39.49 8.96 -29.38
CA ASP A 6 39.23 9.74 -28.17
C ASP A 6 37.77 9.49 -27.74
N VAL A 7 37.60 8.56 -26.81
CA VAL A 7 36.37 8.46 -26.01
C VAL A 7 36.43 9.60 -25.01
N SER A 8 35.87 10.74 -25.42
CA SER A 8 35.60 11.87 -24.53
C SER A 8 34.69 11.39 -23.39
N THR A 9 35.30 11.20 -22.22
CA THR A 9 34.62 11.10 -20.93
C THR A 9 34.08 12.49 -20.57
N GLY A 10 32.93 12.84 -21.13
CA GLY A 10 32.15 13.99 -20.67
C GLY A 10 31.58 13.68 -19.29
N LYS A 11 32.29 14.06 -18.23
CA LYS A 11 31.69 14.25 -16.90
C LYS A 11 30.84 15.52 -16.96
N GLU A 12 29.59 15.38 -17.41
CA GLU A 12 28.56 16.34 -17.00
C GLU A 12 28.32 16.11 -15.50
N ALA A 13 28.69 17.10 -14.68
CA ALA A 13 28.16 17.19 -13.34
C ALA A 13 26.66 17.48 -13.48
N GLN A 14 25.84 16.42 -13.52
CA GLN A 14 24.39 16.55 -13.51
C GLN A 14 23.97 17.28 -12.23
N GLU A 15 23.25 18.38 -12.39
CA GLU A 15 22.50 19.03 -11.30
C GLU A 15 21.67 17.98 -10.56
N PRO A 16 21.43 18.13 -9.24
CA PRO A 16 20.62 17.17 -8.49
C PRO A 16 19.25 17.04 -9.15
N LEU A 17 18.99 15.86 -9.72
CA LEU A 17 17.82 15.61 -10.57
C LEU A 17 16.49 15.82 -9.84
N GLU A 18 16.47 15.71 -8.50
CA GLU A 18 15.25 15.80 -7.71
C GLU A 18 15.47 16.53 -6.36
N PRO A 19 14.46 17.29 -5.89
CA PRO A 19 14.46 17.89 -4.56
C PRO A 19 14.59 16.84 -3.45
N ARG A 20 15.07 17.28 -2.28
CA ARG A 20 15.16 16.44 -1.09
C ARG A 20 13.77 15.92 -0.68
N VAL A 21 13.70 14.71 -0.15
CA VAL A 21 12.44 14.14 0.33
C VAL A 21 12.16 14.48 1.81
N GLY A 22 13.13 14.26 2.70
CA GLY A 22 13.00 14.51 4.14
C GLY A 22 13.43 15.92 4.62
N PRO A 23 13.31 16.23 5.92
CA PRO A 23 13.71 17.52 6.49
C PRO A 23 15.21 17.79 6.36
N VAL A 24 15.65 19.04 6.52
CA VAL A 24 17.07 19.36 6.66
C VAL A 24 17.65 18.58 7.87
N PRO A 25 18.77 17.84 7.72
CA PRO A 25 19.26 16.97 8.77
C PRO A 25 19.91 17.81 9.86
N GLU A 26 19.68 17.45 11.12
CA GLU A 26 20.17 18.19 12.28
C GLU A 26 21.65 17.90 12.62
N GLY A 27 22.29 16.98 11.89
CA GLY A 27 23.68 16.60 12.07
C GLY A 27 24.13 15.52 11.10
N ASP A 28 25.32 14.97 11.32
CA ASP A 28 25.89 13.97 10.43
C ASP A 28 25.08 12.65 10.41
N PRO A 29 25.10 11.91 9.29
CA PRO A 29 24.55 10.57 9.20
C PRO A 29 25.16 9.62 10.23
N GLU A 30 24.33 8.87 10.95
CA GLU A 30 24.79 7.82 11.87
C GLU A 30 24.08 6.49 11.61
N PHE A 31 24.82 5.38 11.75
CA PHE A 31 24.28 4.03 11.77
C PHE A 31 24.73 3.29 13.03
N ARG A 32 23.77 2.85 13.85
CA ARG A 32 24.01 2.02 15.04
C ARG A 32 22.94 0.94 15.13
N PRO A 33 23.29 -0.36 15.02
CA PRO A 33 22.32 -1.45 15.09
C PRO A 33 21.38 -1.33 16.30
N TYR A 34 20.08 -1.47 16.04
CA TYR A 34 19.05 -1.36 17.07
C TYR A 34 18.78 -2.72 17.71
N HIS A 35 18.83 -2.79 19.03
CA HIS A 35 18.65 -4.04 19.77
C HIS A 35 17.52 -3.98 20.81
N HIS A 36 16.67 -2.96 20.78
CA HIS A 36 15.56 -2.84 21.72
C HIS A 36 14.27 -3.44 21.13
N PRO A 37 13.27 -3.79 21.97
CA PRO A 37 11.98 -4.29 21.48
C PRO A 37 11.23 -3.29 20.60
N ALA A 38 10.37 -3.81 19.73
CA ALA A 38 9.37 -3.02 19.04
C ALA A 38 8.36 -2.40 20.04
N ALA A 39 7.71 -1.31 19.63
CA ALA A 39 6.82 -0.50 20.47
C ALA A 39 7.45 -0.04 21.82
N GLY A 40 6.69 -0.08 22.92
CA GLY A 40 7.14 0.25 24.27
C GLY A 40 7.54 1.71 24.52
N TRP A 41 8.48 1.92 25.47
CA TRP A 41 8.98 3.25 25.86
C TRP A 41 9.62 4.04 24.71
N GLY A 42 10.24 3.35 23.74
CA GLY A 42 10.79 3.99 22.54
C GLY A 42 9.70 4.66 21.70
N ALA A 43 8.57 3.97 21.52
CA ALA A 43 7.40 4.50 20.85
C ALA A 43 6.75 5.64 21.65
N ALA A 44 6.56 5.47 22.96
CA ALA A 44 5.98 6.50 23.82
C ALA A 44 6.79 7.82 23.79
N LYS A 45 8.13 7.74 23.85
CA LYS A 45 9.01 8.91 23.76
C LYS A 45 8.89 9.62 22.41
N SER A 46 8.85 8.85 21.32
CA SER A 46 8.72 9.39 19.97
C SER A 46 7.36 10.08 19.76
N VAL A 47 6.27 9.46 20.21
CA VAL A 47 4.92 10.04 20.18
C VAL A 47 4.88 11.35 20.95
N THR A 48 5.39 11.37 22.19
CA THR A 48 5.41 12.59 23.02
C THR A 48 6.19 13.72 22.35
N ARG A 49 7.37 13.42 21.78
CA ARG A 49 8.17 14.41 21.05
C ARG A 49 7.39 14.98 19.86
N PHE A 50 6.79 14.11 19.04
CA PHE A 50 6.05 14.54 17.86
C PHE A 50 4.81 15.38 18.21
N LEU A 51 4.09 15.03 19.28
CA LEU A 51 2.95 15.82 19.77
C LEU A 51 3.36 17.23 20.21
N VAL A 52 4.56 17.37 20.81
CA VAL A 52 5.12 18.67 21.20
C VAL A 52 5.50 19.48 19.96
N GLU A 53 6.21 18.88 19.01
CA GLU A 53 6.65 19.52 17.75
C GLU A 53 5.46 20.04 16.92
N GLU A 54 4.40 19.25 16.80
CA GLU A 54 3.17 19.62 16.07
C GLU A 54 2.17 20.42 16.91
N ARG A 55 2.54 20.82 18.15
CA ARG A 55 1.71 21.61 19.07
C ARG A 55 0.33 20.98 19.36
N ALA A 56 0.23 19.66 19.34
CA ALA A 56 -1.01 18.89 19.49
C ALA A 56 -1.26 18.39 20.92
N LEU A 57 -0.90 19.19 21.93
CA LEU A 57 -0.91 18.78 23.36
C LEU A 57 -2.31 18.52 23.95
N VAL A 58 -3.37 19.03 23.31
CA VAL A 58 -4.76 18.83 23.75
C VAL A 58 -5.51 17.88 22.82
N ASP A 59 -5.45 18.15 21.52
CA ASP A 59 -6.22 17.39 20.55
C ASP A 59 -5.59 16.01 20.26
N GLY A 60 -4.27 15.84 20.42
CA GLY A 60 -3.60 14.55 20.29
C GLY A 60 -4.09 13.51 21.32
N PRO A 61 -4.04 13.80 22.63
CA PRO A 61 -4.62 12.92 23.65
C PRO A 61 -6.10 12.61 23.46
N ARG A 62 -6.90 13.58 22.97
CA ARG A 62 -8.32 13.34 22.63
C ARG A 62 -8.48 12.39 21.44
N ALA A 63 -7.64 12.54 20.41
CA ALA A 63 -7.65 11.67 19.24
C ALA A 63 -7.29 10.24 19.63
N ILE A 64 -6.32 10.05 20.50
CA ILE A 64 -5.92 8.75 21.03
C ILE A 64 -7.10 7.98 21.67
N MET A 65 -8.02 8.69 22.34
CA MET A 65 -9.20 8.09 22.99
C MET A 65 -10.39 7.84 22.05
N ARG A 66 -10.31 8.25 20.78
CA ARG A 66 -11.40 8.12 19.80
C ARG A 66 -11.01 7.39 18.52
N MET A 67 -9.72 7.32 18.21
CA MET A 67 -9.21 6.64 17.03
C MET A 67 -9.42 5.13 17.18
N ASN A 68 -9.91 4.46 16.13
CA ASN A 68 -10.12 3.01 16.08
C ASN A 68 -11.06 2.47 17.18
N HIS A 69 -12.04 3.28 17.56
CA HIS A 69 -13.04 2.91 18.56
C HIS A 69 -14.45 2.98 17.97
N GLU A 70 -15.26 1.98 18.29
CA GLU A 70 -16.67 1.96 17.97
C GLU A 70 -17.45 3.11 18.62
N ASN A 71 -18.70 3.33 18.19
CA ASN A 71 -19.65 4.25 18.84
C ASN A 71 -19.22 5.73 18.84
N GLY A 72 -18.84 6.24 17.66
CA GLY A 72 -18.58 7.68 17.44
C GLY A 72 -17.11 8.09 17.43
N GLY A 73 -16.21 7.11 17.31
CA GLY A 73 -14.81 7.30 16.95
C GLY A 73 -14.60 7.48 15.44
N PHE A 74 -13.35 7.66 15.05
CA PHE A 74 -12.93 7.72 13.65
C PHE A 74 -11.88 6.64 13.37
N ASP A 75 -11.87 6.12 12.15
CA ASP A 75 -10.87 5.15 11.73
C ASP A 75 -9.53 5.84 11.42
N CYS A 76 -8.41 5.23 11.79
CA CYS A 76 -7.09 5.77 11.49
C CYS A 76 -6.89 5.89 9.97
N PRO A 77 -6.58 7.08 9.42
CA PRO A 77 -6.36 7.23 7.98
C PRO A 77 -5.15 6.46 7.44
N GLY A 78 -4.32 5.92 8.34
CA GLY A 78 -3.13 5.14 8.03
C GLY A 78 -3.44 3.70 7.59
N CYS A 79 -3.55 2.79 8.54
CA CYS A 79 -3.45 1.34 8.32
C CYS A 79 -4.81 0.65 8.29
N ALA A 80 -5.00 -0.34 7.39
CA ALA A 80 -6.22 -1.16 7.31
C ALA A 80 -6.19 -2.41 8.22
N TRP A 81 -5.47 -2.34 9.34
CA TRP A 81 -5.52 -3.42 10.33
C TRP A 81 -6.84 -3.31 11.10
N PRO A 82 -7.59 -4.42 11.26
CA PRO A 82 -8.91 -4.44 11.90
C PRO A 82 -8.93 -3.89 13.32
N ASP A 83 -10.11 -3.40 13.71
CA ASP A 83 -10.41 -2.96 15.06
C ASP A 83 -10.48 -4.10 16.07
N ASP A 84 -9.96 -3.86 17.27
CA ASP A 84 -9.98 -4.82 18.37
C ASP A 84 -11.41 -5.21 18.74
N THR A 85 -11.63 -6.52 18.87
CA THR A 85 -12.94 -7.08 19.23
C THR A 85 -13.15 -7.23 20.73
N LYS A 86 -12.15 -6.91 21.56
CA LYS A 86 -12.13 -7.10 23.02
C LYS A 86 -12.41 -5.80 23.80
N GLY A 87 -12.61 -4.68 23.11
CA GLY A 87 -12.87 -3.39 23.73
C GLY A 87 -11.64 -2.75 24.36
N LEU A 88 -10.45 -3.00 23.81
CA LEU A 88 -9.21 -2.32 24.22
C LEU A 88 -9.40 -0.80 24.17
N HIS A 89 -9.07 -0.12 25.27
CA HIS A 89 -9.19 1.35 25.38
C HIS A 89 -8.08 2.13 24.68
N LEU A 90 -7.02 1.45 24.21
CA LEU A 90 -5.86 2.05 23.53
C LEU A 90 -5.46 1.18 22.34
N ASP A 91 -6.30 1.18 21.31
CA ASP A 91 -6.04 0.46 20.05
C ASP A 91 -5.31 1.36 19.04
N ILE A 92 -4.12 1.80 19.44
CA ILE A 92 -3.34 2.82 18.76
C ILE A 92 -1.91 2.33 18.48
N CYS A 93 -1.28 2.90 17.46
CA CYS A 93 0.14 2.69 17.20
C CYS A 93 0.89 4.01 17.02
N GLU A 94 2.21 3.99 17.22
CA GLU A 94 3.09 5.16 17.07
C GLU A 94 2.86 5.89 15.75
N ASN A 95 2.88 5.16 14.63
CA ASN A 95 2.71 5.75 13.30
C ASN A 95 1.28 6.25 13.04
N GLY A 96 0.26 5.60 13.61
CA GLY A 96 -1.11 6.09 13.56
C GLY A 96 -1.27 7.43 14.26
N ILE A 97 -0.67 7.59 15.45
CA ILE A 97 -0.69 8.85 16.21
C ILE A 97 0.07 9.95 15.46
N LYS A 98 1.26 9.65 14.91
CA LYS A 98 2.00 10.61 14.07
C LYS A 98 1.14 11.07 12.91
N HIS A 99 0.51 10.13 12.19
CA HIS A 99 -0.30 10.46 11.01
C HIS A 99 -1.51 11.33 11.34
N VAL A 100 -2.26 10.97 12.38
CA VAL A 100 -3.43 11.74 12.84
C VAL A 100 -3.02 13.12 13.35
N THR A 101 -1.93 13.20 14.12
CA THR A 101 -1.38 14.47 14.61
C THR A 101 -0.96 15.38 13.45
N TRP A 102 -0.35 14.79 12.42
CA TRP A 102 0.10 15.49 11.21
C TRP A 102 -1.05 16.08 10.38
N GLU A 103 -2.21 15.38 10.32
CA GLU A 103 -3.44 15.90 9.72
C GLU A 103 -4.10 16.97 10.62
N MET A 104 -4.07 16.77 11.93
CA MET A 104 -4.71 17.64 12.91
C MET A 104 -3.92 18.91 13.23
N THR A 105 -2.78 19.13 12.58
CA THR A 105 -1.90 20.29 12.79
C THR A 105 -2.67 21.63 12.79
N PRO A 106 -2.28 22.61 13.63
CA PRO A 106 -2.87 23.94 13.62
C PRO A 106 -2.35 24.83 12.47
N LYS A 107 -1.27 24.42 11.78
CA LYS A 107 -0.69 25.14 10.65
C LYS A 107 -1.68 25.21 9.47
N ARG A 108 -1.66 26.31 8.72
CA ARG A 108 -2.61 26.60 7.63
C ARG A 108 -1.88 27.14 6.41
N VAL A 109 -2.30 26.64 5.25
CA VAL A 109 -1.83 27.08 3.93
C VAL A 109 -3.00 27.79 3.25
N GLY A 110 -3.01 29.11 3.34
CA GLY A 110 -4.03 30.00 2.76
C GLY A 110 -3.51 30.80 1.58
N ARG A 111 -4.37 31.67 1.03
CA ARG A 111 -4.03 32.54 -0.11
C ARG A 111 -2.75 33.36 0.08
N GLU A 112 -2.45 33.79 1.30
CA GLU A 112 -1.26 34.59 1.60
C GLU A 112 0.03 33.78 1.38
N PHE A 113 0.00 32.47 1.68
CA PHE A 113 1.13 31.58 1.42
C PHE A 113 1.38 31.46 -0.08
N PHE A 114 0.34 31.19 -0.86
CA PHE A 114 0.49 31.02 -2.30
C PHE A 114 0.81 32.32 -3.04
N ALA A 115 0.40 33.47 -2.51
CA ALA A 115 0.84 34.77 -3.02
C ALA A 115 2.31 35.08 -2.70
N ALA A 116 2.86 34.50 -1.63
CA ALA A 116 4.25 34.71 -1.21
C ALA A 116 5.26 33.78 -1.90
N HIS A 117 4.80 32.61 -2.36
CA HIS A 117 5.67 31.56 -2.92
C HIS A 117 5.24 31.17 -4.33
N SER A 118 6.16 31.28 -5.28
CA SER A 118 5.94 30.79 -6.65
C SER A 118 5.97 29.27 -6.70
N VAL A 119 5.35 28.66 -7.70
CA VAL A 119 5.41 27.21 -7.89
C VAL A 119 6.83 26.75 -8.20
N THR A 120 7.61 27.53 -8.96
CA THR A 120 9.03 27.26 -9.19
C THR A 120 9.84 27.22 -7.90
N GLU A 121 9.57 28.14 -6.97
CA GLU A 121 10.21 28.12 -5.64
C GLU A 121 9.82 26.88 -4.85
N LEU A 122 8.51 26.59 -4.75
CA LEU A 122 7.99 25.43 -4.02
C LEU A 122 8.49 24.10 -4.61
N TYR A 123 8.75 24.05 -5.92
CA TYR A 123 9.36 22.87 -6.53
C TYR A 123 10.74 22.56 -5.91
N GLY A 124 11.52 23.58 -5.54
CA GLY A 124 12.83 23.39 -4.88
C GLY A 124 12.74 22.93 -3.42
N TRP A 125 11.57 22.96 -2.80
CA TRP A 125 11.39 22.58 -1.40
C TRP A 125 11.39 21.07 -1.23
N SER A 126 11.72 20.62 -0.02
CA SER A 126 11.60 19.21 0.31
C SER A 126 10.14 18.77 0.42
N ASP A 127 9.85 17.50 0.18
CA ASP A 127 8.50 16.97 0.36
C ASP A 127 8.01 17.06 1.81
N TYR A 128 8.93 16.89 2.76
CA TYR A 128 8.69 17.25 4.14
C TYR A 128 8.25 18.71 4.29
N ASP A 129 9.01 19.68 3.75
CA ASP A 129 8.74 21.10 3.92
C ASP A 129 7.42 21.53 3.28
N LEU A 130 7.09 20.98 2.10
CA LEU A 130 5.80 21.18 1.43
C LEU A 130 4.65 20.75 2.35
N GLU A 131 4.70 19.52 2.86
CA GLU A 131 3.62 18.98 3.70
C GLU A 131 3.59 19.64 5.09
N ASN A 132 4.74 20.05 5.61
CA ASN A 132 4.88 20.68 6.92
C ASN A 132 4.24 22.08 7.01
N GLN A 133 3.90 22.72 5.88
CA GLN A 133 3.19 24.01 5.88
C GLN A 133 1.76 23.91 6.46
N GLY A 134 1.19 22.71 6.52
CA GLY A 134 -0.07 22.45 7.21
C GLY A 134 -1.26 22.21 6.29
N ARG A 135 -2.47 22.53 6.79
CA ARG A 135 -3.73 22.23 6.11
C ARG A 135 -4.06 23.27 5.05
N LEU A 136 -4.37 22.81 3.83
CA LEU A 136 -4.94 23.64 2.77
C LEU A 136 -6.32 24.17 3.20
N THR A 137 -6.62 25.43 2.89
CA THR A 137 -7.82 26.10 3.46
C THR A 137 -8.88 26.53 2.47
N GLU A 138 -8.55 26.80 1.21
CA GLU A 138 -9.50 27.23 0.18
C GLU A 138 -9.03 26.80 -1.23
N PRO A 139 -9.95 26.69 -2.22
CA PRO A 139 -9.57 26.24 -3.55
C PRO A 139 -8.60 27.20 -4.24
N MET A 140 -7.62 26.63 -4.92
CA MET A 140 -6.59 27.37 -5.65
C MET A 140 -6.50 26.90 -7.10
N VAL A 141 -6.18 27.83 -8.01
CA VAL A 141 -5.90 27.55 -9.42
C VAL A 141 -4.50 28.05 -9.77
N TYR A 142 -3.74 27.30 -10.56
CA TYR A 142 -2.44 27.76 -11.04
C TYR A 142 -2.60 28.81 -12.13
N ASP A 143 -1.88 29.92 -11.99
CA ASP A 143 -1.74 30.98 -12.98
C ASP A 143 -0.32 30.97 -13.55
N ALA A 144 -0.19 30.58 -14.83
CA ALA A 144 1.09 30.46 -15.50
C ALA A 144 1.76 31.82 -15.79
N GLU A 145 1.01 32.92 -15.84
CA GLU A 145 1.60 34.25 -16.07
C GLU A 145 2.36 34.75 -14.85
N SER A 146 1.82 34.49 -13.65
CA SER A 146 2.47 34.85 -12.39
C SER A 146 3.38 33.76 -11.83
N ASP A 147 3.22 32.50 -12.26
CA ASP A 147 3.82 31.31 -11.63
C ASP A 147 3.36 31.10 -10.17
N HIS A 148 2.12 31.47 -9.86
CA HIS A 148 1.54 31.32 -8.53
C HIS A 148 0.20 30.57 -8.57
N TYR A 149 -0.13 29.95 -7.45
CA TYR A 149 -1.51 29.55 -7.19
C TYR A 149 -2.31 30.76 -6.71
N VAL A 150 -3.45 31.04 -7.35
CA VAL A 150 -4.36 32.12 -6.98
C VAL A 150 -5.71 31.57 -6.50
N PRO A 151 -6.40 32.24 -5.56
CA PRO A 151 -7.69 31.75 -5.06
C PRO A 151 -8.73 31.65 -6.16
N ILE A 152 -9.51 30.57 -6.16
CA ILE A 152 -10.64 30.37 -7.06
C ILE A 152 -11.89 30.00 -6.25
N SER A 153 -13.08 30.42 -6.69
CA SER A 153 -14.31 30.01 -6.03
C SER A 153 -14.61 28.54 -6.33
N TRP A 154 -15.31 27.83 -5.44
CA TRP A 154 -15.77 26.45 -5.72
C TRP A 154 -16.59 26.36 -7.03
N LYS A 155 -17.45 27.35 -7.27
CA LYS A 155 -18.26 27.42 -8.50
C LYS A 155 -17.37 27.48 -9.74
N ASP A 156 -16.36 28.33 -9.74
CA ASP A 156 -15.48 28.53 -10.89
C ASP A 156 -14.50 27.35 -11.06
N ALA A 157 -14.05 26.75 -9.95
CA ALA A 157 -13.25 25.53 -9.97
C ALA A 157 -14.01 24.37 -10.62
N PHE A 158 -15.26 24.14 -10.20
CA PHE A 158 -16.11 23.12 -10.83
C PHE A 158 -16.41 23.46 -12.29
N ALA A 159 -16.67 24.73 -12.63
CA ALA A 159 -16.88 25.15 -14.01
C ALA A 159 -15.64 24.89 -14.90
N LEU A 160 -14.42 25.11 -14.39
CA LEU A 160 -13.19 24.79 -15.08
C LEU A 160 -13.06 23.28 -15.34
N VAL A 161 -13.27 22.44 -14.32
CA VAL A 161 -13.27 20.98 -14.47
C VAL A 161 -14.31 20.55 -15.51
N GLY A 162 -15.55 21.00 -15.34
CA GLY A 162 -16.67 20.59 -16.18
C GLY A 162 -16.55 21.04 -17.63
N SER A 163 -16.10 22.27 -17.88
CA SER A 163 -15.85 22.75 -19.24
C SER A 163 -14.70 22.03 -19.93
N THR A 164 -13.64 21.70 -19.20
CA THR A 164 -12.51 20.92 -19.73
C THR A 164 -12.95 19.52 -20.10
N LEU A 165 -13.67 18.82 -19.21
CA LEU A 165 -14.16 17.46 -19.46
C LEU A 165 -15.12 17.37 -20.64
N ARG A 166 -16.07 18.32 -20.77
CA ARG A 166 -16.96 18.39 -21.95
C ARG A 166 -16.24 18.76 -23.25
N GLY A 167 -15.07 19.39 -23.15
CA GLY A 167 -14.25 19.75 -24.30
C GLY A 167 -13.42 18.59 -24.87
N LEU A 168 -13.36 17.45 -24.18
CA LEU A 168 -12.66 16.27 -24.64
C LEU A 168 -13.44 15.63 -25.81
N ASP A 169 -12.71 15.13 -26.80
CA ASP A 169 -13.22 14.31 -27.91
C ASP A 169 -13.61 12.88 -27.48
N SER A 170 -13.13 12.42 -26.32
CA SER A 170 -13.50 11.14 -25.70
C SER A 170 -13.35 11.21 -24.18
N PRO A 171 -14.27 10.59 -23.40
CA PRO A 171 -14.11 10.50 -21.95
C PRO A 171 -12.87 9.70 -21.52
N ASN A 172 -12.36 8.81 -22.38
CA ASN A 172 -11.11 8.06 -22.13
C ASN A 172 -9.85 8.95 -22.17
N ARG A 173 -9.98 10.24 -22.52
CA ARG A 173 -8.90 11.23 -22.33
C ARG A 173 -8.79 11.75 -20.89
N ALA A 174 -9.61 11.27 -19.98
CA ALA A 174 -9.51 11.57 -18.55
C ALA A 174 -9.15 10.30 -17.75
N ALA A 175 -8.43 10.49 -16.64
CA ALA A 175 -8.14 9.44 -15.66
C ALA A 175 -8.44 9.92 -14.25
N TYR A 176 -9.02 9.02 -13.44
CA TYR A 176 -9.59 9.30 -12.13
C TYR A 176 -8.87 8.48 -11.05
N TYR A 177 -7.69 8.96 -10.64
CA TYR A 177 -6.85 8.27 -9.67
C TYR A 177 -7.42 8.33 -8.25
N THR A 178 -7.36 7.20 -7.55
CA THR A 178 -7.82 7.10 -6.16
C THR A 178 -6.74 6.60 -5.21
N SER A 179 -6.48 7.36 -4.15
CA SER A 179 -5.68 6.88 -3.02
C SER A 179 -6.49 5.96 -2.11
N GLY A 180 -5.82 5.03 -1.43
CA GLY A 180 -6.45 4.05 -0.52
C GLY A 180 -7.07 4.63 0.76
N ARG A 181 -7.24 5.95 0.86
CA ARG A 181 -7.77 6.66 2.03
C ARG A 181 -9.16 7.25 1.80
N LEU A 182 -9.68 7.20 0.59
CA LEU A 182 -11.01 7.72 0.29
C LEU A 182 -12.07 6.90 1.04
N GLY A 183 -13.08 7.52 1.65
CA GLY A 183 -14.17 6.81 2.33
C GLY A 183 -15.13 6.14 1.33
N ASN A 184 -15.84 5.08 1.74
CA ASN A 184 -16.64 4.25 0.83
C ASN A 184 -17.71 5.02 0.04
N GLU A 185 -18.38 5.98 0.68
CA GLU A 185 -19.43 6.78 0.02
C GLU A 185 -18.83 7.70 -1.05
N ALA A 186 -17.70 8.35 -0.76
CA ALA A 186 -16.99 9.18 -1.73
C ALA A 186 -16.44 8.33 -2.88
N THR A 187 -15.90 7.16 -2.57
CA THR A 187 -15.41 6.18 -3.55
C THR A 187 -16.53 5.75 -4.51
N PHE A 188 -17.70 5.38 -3.98
CA PHE A 188 -18.83 4.97 -4.81
C PHE A 188 -19.30 6.09 -5.74
N LEU A 189 -19.40 7.32 -5.25
CA LEU A 189 -19.76 8.46 -6.08
C LEU A 189 -18.68 8.78 -7.13
N TYR A 190 -17.39 8.59 -6.80
CA TYR A 190 -16.29 8.89 -7.70
C TYR A 190 -16.25 7.94 -8.89
N GLN A 191 -16.41 6.64 -8.65
CA GLN A 191 -16.52 5.66 -9.75
C GLN A 191 -17.79 5.89 -10.57
N LEU A 192 -18.90 6.25 -9.92
CA LEU A 192 -20.17 6.50 -10.60
C LEU A 192 -20.02 7.68 -11.57
N MET A 193 -19.42 8.78 -11.11
CA MET A 193 -19.14 9.94 -11.94
C MET A 193 -18.26 9.58 -13.15
N ALA A 194 -17.18 8.82 -12.95
CA ALA A 194 -16.29 8.43 -14.04
C ALA A 194 -17.00 7.56 -15.10
N ARG A 195 -17.83 6.61 -14.65
CA ARG A 195 -18.58 5.71 -15.54
C ARG A 195 -19.76 6.39 -16.22
N GLU A 196 -20.44 7.33 -15.57
CA GLU A 196 -21.46 8.16 -16.20
C GLU A 196 -20.86 9.11 -17.25
N LEU A 197 -19.62 9.57 -17.04
CA LEU A 197 -18.86 10.27 -18.08
C LEU A 197 -18.48 9.35 -19.25
N GLY A 198 -18.48 8.03 -19.07
CA GLY A 198 -18.22 7.05 -20.12
C GLY A 198 -16.80 6.49 -20.13
N THR A 199 -16.08 6.49 -19.01
CA THR A 199 -14.75 5.86 -18.92
C THR A 199 -14.58 4.91 -17.72
N ASN A 200 -13.74 3.88 -17.90
CA ASN A 200 -13.26 3.00 -16.84
C ASN A 200 -11.82 3.32 -16.41
N ASN A 201 -11.26 4.47 -16.80
CA ASN A 201 -9.91 4.90 -16.39
C ASN A 201 -9.86 5.29 -14.90
N LEU A 202 -9.84 4.27 -14.06
CA LEU A 202 -9.89 4.34 -12.59
C LEU A 202 -8.61 3.71 -12.01
N PRO A 203 -7.41 4.27 -12.28
CA PRO A 203 -6.18 3.79 -11.67
C PRO A 203 -6.24 4.00 -10.16
N ASP A 204 -5.63 3.11 -9.39
CA ASP A 204 -5.68 3.18 -7.94
C ASP A 204 -4.38 2.74 -7.29
N CYS A 205 -4.23 3.08 -6.00
CA CYS A 205 -3.04 2.69 -5.27
C CYS A 205 -2.89 1.16 -5.12
N SER A 206 -3.95 0.36 -5.29
CA SER A 206 -3.82 -1.10 -5.25
C SER A 206 -3.14 -1.66 -6.49
N ASN A 207 -3.23 -1.01 -7.66
CA ASN A 207 -2.43 -1.37 -8.84
C ASN A 207 -0.94 -1.44 -8.53
N MET A 208 -0.46 -0.61 -7.60
CA MET A 208 0.94 -0.58 -7.16
C MET A 208 1.24 -1.49 -5.98
N CYS A 209 0.24 -2.09 -5.35
CA CYS A 209 0.35 -2.66 -4.01
C CYS A 209 -0.04 -4.13 -3.98
N HIS A 210 -1.26 -4.46 -4.37
CA HIS A 210 -1.92 -5.69 -3.98
C HIS A 210 -2.74 -6.33 -5.09
N GLU A 211 -2.56 -5.84 -6.33
CA GLU A 211 -3.16 -6.37 -7.54
C GLU A 211 -2.78 -7.86 -7.72
N ALA A 212 -1.51 -8.21 -7.49
CA ALA A 212 -1.07 -9.60 -7.53
C ALA A 212 -1.82 -10.52 -6.55
N SER A 213 -2.07 -10.06 -5.31
CA SER A 213 -2.90 -10.81 -4.35
C SER A 213 -4.32 -11.04 -4.88
N GLY A 214 -4.93 -10.00 -5.45
CA GLY A 214 -6.27 -10.07 -6.01
C GLY A 214 -6.37 -11.09 -7.14
N ARG A 215 -5.45 -11.01 -8.11
CA ARG A 215 -5.37 -11.94 -9.26
C ARG A 215 -5.17 -13.39 -8.81
N ALA A 216 -4.25 -13.62 -7.88
CA ALA A 216 -3.95 -14.96 -7.38
C ALA A 216 -5.13 -15.58 -6.62
N LEU A 217 -5.75 -14.84 -5.70
CA LEU A 217 -6.89 -15.35 -4.94
C LEU A 217 -8.14 -15.51 -5.80
N GLN A 218 -8.36 -14.63 -6.78
CA GLN A 218 -9.44 -14.79 -7.76
C GLN A 218 -9.26 -16.09 -8.57
N ALA A 219 -8.04 -16.36 -9.05
CA ALA A 219 -7.74 -17.57 -9.79
C ALA A 219 -7.86 -18.84 -8.94
N SER A 220 -7.39 -18.81 -7.68
CA SER A 220 -7.38 -20.00 -6.83
C SER A 220 -8.69 -20.25 -6.08
N LEU A 221 -9.44 -19.22 -5.70
CA LEU A 221 -10.60 -19.33 -4.80
C LEU A 221 -11.88 -18.69 -5.36
N GLY A 222 -11.78 -17.88 -6.41
CA GLY A 222 -12.90 -17.15 -7.00
C GLY A 222 -13.21 -15.81 -6.33
N THR A 223 -12.42 -15.40 -5.33
CA THR A 223 -12.55 -14.08 -4.68
C THR A 223 -11.19 -13.44 -4.43
N GLY A 224 -11.09 -12.12 -4.59
CA GLY A 224 -9.82 -11.37 -4.42
C GLY A 224 -9.44 -10.99 -2.98
N LYS A 225 -10.09 -11.57 -1.96
CA LYS A 225 -9.99 -11.17 -0.54
C LYS A 225 -9.50 -12.32 0.35
N GLY A 226 -8.92 -11.98 1.51
CA GLY A 226 -8.55 -12.95 2.53
C GLY A 226 -9.77 -13.65 3.14
N THR A 227 -9.61 -14.86 3.66
CA THR A 227 -10.71 -15.61 4.29
C THR A 227 -10.71 -15.52 5.82
N VAL A 228 -9.65 -14.94 6.39
CA VAL A 228 -9.33 -14.92 7.82
C VAL A 228 -9.85 -13.65 8.50
N ASP A 229 -10.25 -13.74 9.77
CA ASP A 229 -10.54 -12.61 10.67
C ASP A 229 -9.66 -12.63 11.95
N LEU A 230 -9.80 -11.64 12.84
CA LEU A 230 -9.03 -11.59 14.08
C LEU A 230 -9.26 -12.80 15.00
N LYS A 231 -10.46 -13.39 15.01
CA LYS A 231 -10.74 -14.58 15.83
C LYS A 231 -9.95 -15.78 15.32
N ASP A 232 -9.75 -15.89 14.01
CA ASP A 232 -8.88 -16.92 13.47
C ASP A 232 -7.41 -16.72 13.95
N TRP A 233 -6.91 -15.49 14.01
CA TRP A 233 -5.57 -15.21 14.57
C TRP A 233 -5.46 -15.64 16.04
N GLU A 234 -6.56 -15.56 16.80
CA GLU A 234 -6.64 -16.02 18.19
C GLU A 234 -6.69 -17.55 18.35
N SER A 235 -7.03 -18.27 17.28
CA SER A 235 -7.22 -19.72 17.28
C SER A 235 -6.16 -20.49 16.47
N ALA A 236 -5.28 -19.79 15.75
CA ALA A 236 -4.22 -20.39 14.94
C ALA A 236 -3.09 -21.01 15.79
N ASP A 237 -2.54 -22.12 15.29
CA ASP A 237 -1.41 -22.85 15.85
C ASP A 237 -0.08 -22.40 15.22
N ALA A 238 -0.13 -22.01 13.94
CA ALA A 238 1.00 -21.43 13.22
C ALA A 238 0.61 -20.20 12.41
N LEU A 239 1.41 -19.15 12.54
CA LEU A 239 1.33 -17.90 11.79
C LEU A 239 2.57 -17.77 10.91
N PHE A 240 2.40 -17.83 9.60
CA PHE A 240 3.45 -17.57 8.62
C PHE A 240 3.31 -16.13 8.11
N ILE A 241 4.28 -15.27 8.41
CA ILE A 241 4.29 -13.85 8.09
C ILE A 241 5.33 -13.58 6.99
N LEU A 242 4.90 -13.42 5.74
CA LEU A 242 5.77 -13.34 4.56
C LEU A 242 5.83 -11.91 3.99
N GLY A 243 7.03 -11.35 3.85
CA GLY A 243 7.22 -10.04 3.21
C GLY A 243 6.53 -8.88 3.93
N VAL A 244 6.36 -8.98 5.25
CA VAL A 244 5.71 -7.97 6.11
C VAL A 244 6.71 -7.37 7.10
N ASN A 245 6.77 -6.05 7.19
CA ASN A 245 7.40 -5.34 8.31
C ASN A 245 6.32 -4.84 9.29
N ALA A 246 5.86 -5.73 10.18
CA ALA A 246 4.75 -5.42 11.07
C ALA A 246 5.04 -4.25 12.03
N ALA A 247 6.30 -4.11 12.51
CA ALA A 247 6.66 -3.10 13.51
C ALA A 247 6.50 -1.67 12.98
N SER A 248 6.77 -1.43 11.69
CA SER A 248 6.63 -0.12 11.07
C SER A 248 5.29 0.04 10.34
N ASN A 249 4.83 -1.01 9.67
CA ASN A 249 3.77 -0.89 8.66
C ASN A 249 2.37 -1.26 9.16
N ALA A 250 2.27 -2.18 10.12
CA ALA A 250 1.01 -2.61 10.73
C ALA A 250 1.21 -2.86 12.23
N PRO A 251 1.61 -1.86 13.05
CA PRO A 251 2.11 -2.14 14.39
C PRO A 251 1.06 -2.68 15.36
N ARG A 252 -0.24 -2.49 15.07
CA ARG A 252 -1.35 -3.12 15.81
C ARG A 252 -1.31 -4.66 15.76
N MET A 253 -0.74 -5.23 14.69
CA MET A 253 -0.50 -6.67 14.56
C MET A 253 0.40 -7.22 15.67
N LEU A 254 1.29 -6.39 16.26
CA LEU A 254 2.18 -6.83 17.35
C LEU A 254 1.41 -7.37 18.55
N THR A 255 0.20 -6.86 18.82
CA THR A 255 -0.66 -7.37 19.88
C THR A 255 -1.11 -8.80 19.56
N ALA A 256 -1.62 -9.05 18.35
CA ALA A 256 -2.03 -10.39 17.92
C ALA A 256 -0.85 -11.38 17.93
N LEU A 257 0.35 -10.95 17.52
CA LEU A 257 1.56 -11.79 17.57
C LEU A 257 1.98 -12.10 19.01
N ALA A 258 1.92 -11.13 19.92
CA ALA A 258 2.26 -11.35 21.33
C ALA A 258 1.25 -12.28 22.02
N GLU A 259 -0.04 -12.17 21.70
CA GLU A 259 -1.07 -13.09 22.18
C GLU A 259 -0.88 -14.52 21.66
N ALA A 260 -0.52 -14.66 20.37
CA ALA A 260 -0.19 -15.96 19.77
C ALA A 260 1.02 -16.63 20.45
N ASP A 261 2.10 -15.88 20.71
CA ASP A 261 3.28 -16.38 21.43
C ASP A 261 2.92 -16.86 22.86
N ARG A 262 2.12 -16.08 23.59
CA ARG A 262 1.66 -16.45 24.94
C ARG A 262 0.79 -17.71 24.95
N ARG A 263 0.05 -17.97 23.87
CA ARG A 263 -0.74 -19.21 23.68
C ARG A 263 0.14 -20.41 23.28
N GLY A 264 1.38 -20.17 22.87
CA GLY A 264 2.31 -21.20 22.40
C GLY A 264 2.24 -21.47 20.89
N ALA A 265 1.58 -20.60 20.12
CA ALA A 265 1.55 -20.70 18.66
C ALA A 265 2.95 -20.47 18.06
N GLN A 266 3.22 -21.13 16.94
CA GLN A 266 4.43 -20.90 16.17
C GLN A 266 4.28 -19.64 15.30
N ILE A 267 5.32 -18.81 15.25
CA ILE A 267 5.30 -17.56 14.50
C ILE A 267 6.54 -17.55 13.60
N VAL A 268 6.33 -17.77 12.31
CA VAL A 268 7.39 -17.86 11.30
C VAL A 268 7.43 -16.57 10.50
N HIS A 269 8.51 -15.81 10.59
CA HIS A 269 8.73 -14.65 9.72
C HIS A 269 9.60 -15.06 8.53
N VAL A 270 9.16 -14.69 7.33
CA VAL A 270 9.88 -14.91 6.08
C VAL A 270 10.09 -13.57 5.41
N ASN A 271 11.32 -13.08 5.42
CA ASN A 271 11.66 -11.77 4.87
C ASN A 271 13.18 -11.71 4.69
N PRO A 272 13.72 -11.18 3.56
CA PRO A 272 15.15 -10.97 3.41
C PRO A 272 15.80 -10.19 4.58
N LEU A 273 15.03 -9.35 5.28
CA LEU A 273 15.47 -8.62 6.47
C LEU A 273 14.80 -9.17 7.74
N VAL A 274 15.60 -9.32 8.81
CA VAL A 274 15.05 -9.57 10.16
C VAL A 274 14.57 -8.25 10.76
N GLU A 275 13.28 -7.97 10.59
CA GLU A 275 12.65 -6.74 11.07
C GLU A 275 12.42 -6.75 12.60
N ALA A 276 12.22 -5.58 13.20
CA ALA A 276 12.04 -5.47 14.66
C ALA A 276 10.88 -6.35 15.19
N ALA A 277 9.78 -6.47 14.43
CA ALA A 277 8.65 -7.35 14.75
C ALA A 277 8.98 -8.85 14.69
N ALA A 278 10.05 -9.25 14.01
CA ALA A 278 10.52 -10.63 13.95
C ALA A 278 11.38 -11.03 15.16
N THR A 279 11.37 -10.20 16.22
CA THR A 279 12.15 -10.44 17.45
C THR A 279 11.26 -10.42 18.69
N ARG A 280 10.97 -9.23 19.23
CA ARG A 280 10.22 -9.04 20.47
C ARG A 280 9.54 -7.68 20.52
N THR A 281 8.48 -7.59 21.32
CA THR A 281 7.67 -6.37 21.51
C THR A 281 7.38 -6.10 22.99
N ILE A 282 7.03 -4.85 23.30
CA ILE A 282 6.32 -4.47 24.53
C ILE A 282 4.98 -3.85 24.10
N VAL A 283 3.88 -4.52 24.42
CA VAL A 283 2.54 -4.07 24.03
C VAL A 283 2.14 -2.85 24.90
N PRO A 284 1.89 -1.66 24.31
CA PRO A 284 1.76 -0.41 25.08
C PRO A 284 0.59 -0.39 26.09
N HIS A 285 -0.49 -1.13 25.85
CA HIS A 285 -1.65 -1.17 26.74
C HIS A 285 -1.52 -2.17 27.90
N ASP A 286 -0.45 -2.99 27.92
CA ASP A 286 -0.10 -3.81 29.07
C ASP A 286 0.79 -2.97 30.02
N PHE A 287 0.15 -2.19 30.89
CA PHE A 287 0.83 -1.29 31.81
C PHE A 287 1.81 -2.02 32.74
N THR A 288 1.55 -3.28 33.05
CA THR A 288 2.45 -4.11 33.88
C THR A 288 3.71 -4.50 33.13
N ASP A 289 3.60 -4.99 31.89
CA ASP A 289 4.76 -5.32 31.06
C ASP A 289 5.57 -4.04 30.71
N MET A 290 4.91 -2.91 30.48
CA MET A 290 5.54 -1.60 30.29
C MET A 290 6.36 -1.14 31.51
N ALA A 291 5.79 -1.20 32.72
CA ALA A 291 6.45 -0.77 33.95
C ALA A 291 7.66 -1.66 34.31
N LEU A 292 7.56 -2.96 34.01
CA LEU A 292 8.60 -3.95 34.30
C LEU A 292 9.61 -4.15 33.16
N PHE A 293 9.49 -3.40 32.06
CA PHE A 293 10.30 -3.59 30.84
C PHE A 293 10.26 -5.04 30.32
N LYS A 294 9.15 -5.74 30.54
CA LYS A 294 9.00 -7.15 30.18
C LYS A 294 8.61 -7.26 28.70
N THR A 295 9.45 -7.93 27.93
CA THR A 295 9.24 -8.15 26.50
C THR A 295 8.56 -9.49 26.24
N THR A 296 7.67 -9.53 25.25
CA THR A 296 7.10 -10.77 24.71
C THR A 296 7.76 -11.09 23.38
N LYS A 297 8.03 -12.37 23.09
CA LYS A 297 8.56 -12.77 21.78
C LYS A 297 7.46 -12.62 20.73
N THR A 298 7.87 -12.37 19.49
CA THR A 298 6.94 -12.24 18.36
C THR A 298 7.40 -13.08 17.17
N SER A 299 8.30 -14.03 17.40
CA SER A 299 8.82 -14.98 16.42
C SER A 299 9.35 -16.23 17.11
N THR A 300 9.10 -17.39 16.50
CA THR A 300 9.71 -18.68 16.84
C THR A 300 10.71 -19.14 15.77
N LEU A 301 10.59 -18.64 14.54
CA LEU A 301 11.49 -18.91 13.43
C LEU A 301 11.58 -17.70 12.48
N ASN A 302 12.79 -17.32 12.08
CA ASN A 302 13.03 -16.30 11.06
C ASN A 302 13.77 -16.94 9.89
N LEU A 303 13.29 -16.71 8.67
CA LEU A 303 13.90 -17.19 7.43
C LEU A 303 14.17 -15.97 6.53
N GLN A 304 15.39 -15.88 6.00
CA GLN A 304 15.82 -14.82 5.11
C GLN A 304 16.04 -15.37 3.70
N PRO A 305 14.97 -15.63 2.92
CA PRO A 305 15.14 -15.97 1.52
C PRO A 305 15.80 -14.80 0.79
N ARG A 306 16.49 -15.09 -0.31
CA ARG A 306 16.87 -14.02 -1.25
C ARG A 306 15.62 -13.34 -1.79
N ILE A 307 15.74 -12.10 -2.24
CA ILE A 307 14.65 -11.37 -2.87
C ILE A 307 14.08 -12.20 -4.04
N GLY A 308 12.78 -12.49 -3.98
CA GLY A 308 12.08 -13.32 -4.98
C GLY A 308 12.11 -14.83 -4.72
N GLY A 309 12.91 -15.31 -3.75
CA GLY A 309 13.08 -16.73 -3.42
C GLY A 309 11.93 -17.36 -2.62
N ASP A 310 10.89 -16.61 -2.29
CA ASP A 310 9.76 -17.04 -1.46
C ASP A 310 8.99 -18.23 -2.06
N MET A 311 8.78 -18.23 -3.39
CA MET A 311 8.10 -19.33 -4.07
C MET A 311 8.89 -20.65 -3.97
N ALA A 312 10.22 -20.59 -4.03
CA ALA A 312 11.07 -21.77 -3.85
C ALA A 312 11.03 -22.31 -2.41
N LEU A 313 10.99 -21.42 -1.40
CA LEU A 313 10.76 -21.83 -0.01
C LEU A 313 9.40 -22.55 0.13
N LEU A 314 8.33 -21.96 -0.39
CA LEU A 314 6.98 -22.53 -0.30
C LEU A 314 6.87 -23.86 -1.06
N ARG A 315 7.45 -23.96 -2.26
CA ARG A 315 7.54 -25.20 -3.04
C ARG A 315 8.31 -26.28 -2.30
N GLY A 316 9.38 -25.92 -1.61
CA GLY A 316 10.16 -26.85 -0.78
C GLY A 316 9.39 -27.32 0.46
N MET A 317 8.59 -26.45 1.07
CA MET A 317 7.67 -26.86 2.14
C MET A 317 6.59 -27.83 1.61
N ALA A 318 5.99 -27.52 0.46
CA ALA A 318 5.02 -28.41 -0.17
C ALA A 318 5.63 -29.77 -0.53
N LYS A 319 6.85 -29.78 -1.09
CA LYS A 319 7.60 -31.01 -1.39
C LYS A 319 7.81 -31.85 -0.12
N ALA A 320 8.22 -31.23 0.99
CA ALA A 320 8.40 -31.92 2.26
C ALA A 320 7.09 -32.55 2.78
N VAL A 321 5.97 -31.81 2.72
CA VAL A 321 4.64 -32.31 3.10
C VAL A 321 4.23 -33.51 2.23
N LEU A 322 4.50 -33.45 0.92
CA LEU A 322 4.20 -34.54 -0.01
C LEU A 322 5.10 -35.76 0.25
N GLU A 323 6.40 -35.58 0.47
CA GLU A 323 7.33 -36.65 0.87
C GLU A 323 6.88 -37.31 2.19
N LYS A 324 6.44 -36.50 3.16
CA LYS A 324 5.91 -36.98 4.45
C LYS A 324 4.66 -37.83 4.27
N SER A 325 3.78 -37.46 3.33
CA SER A 325 2.51 -38.16 3.06
C SER A 325 2.65 -39.62 2.67
N ALA A 326 3.82 -40.02 2.14
CA ALA A 326 4.14 -41.42 1.85
C ALA A 326 4.26 -42.29 3.12
N SER A 327 4.58 -41.67 4.26
CA SER A 327 4.79 -42.33 5.55
C SER A 327 3.72 -41.99 6.60
N ASP A 328 3.08 -40.83 6.47
CA ASP A 328 2.05 -40.34 7.36
C ASP A 328 0.83 -39.86 6.57
N PRO A 329 -0.27 -40.65 6.53
CA PRO A 329 -1.49 -40.28 5.84
C PRO A 329 -2.15 -38.98 6.34
N LYS A 330 -1.75 -38.46 7.51
CA LYS A 330 -2.26 -37.18 8.06
C LYS A 330 -1.55 -35.95 7.51
N ALA A 331 -0.42 -36.11 6.81
CA ALA A 331 0.32 -35.00 6.23
C ALA A 331 -0.50 -34.25 5.17
N LEU A 332 -1.46 -34.91 4.53
CA LEU A 332 -2.41 -34.32 3.59
C LEU A 332 -3.84 -34.45 4.09
N ASP A 333 -4.66 -33.43 3.85
CA ASP A 333 -6.11 -33.56 4.00
C ASP A 333 -6.71 -34.11 2.70
N ARG A 334 -6.57 -35.43 2.51
CA ARG A 334 -7.02 -36.09 1.28
C ARG A 334 -8.52 -35.91 1.02
N THR A 335 -9.33 -35.87 2.08
CA THR A 335 -10.78 -35.67 1.95
C THR A 335 -11.08 -34.27 1.44
N PHE A 336 -10.40 -33.25 1.97
CA PHE A 336 -10.52 -31.89 1.48
C PHE A 336 -10.07 -31.79 0.01
N ILE A 337 -8.90 -32.31 -0.32
CA ILE A 337 -8.35 -32.30 -1.67
C ILE A 337 -9.34 -32.91 -2.66
N ASP A 338 -9.81 -34.13 -2.43
CA ASP A 338 -10.69 -34.86 -3.35
C ASP A 338 -12.06 -34.16 -3.52
N ARG A 339 -12.57 -33.50 -2.47
CA ARG A 339 -13.91 -32.88 -2.46
C ARG A 339 -13.96 -31.45 -2.93
N HIS A 340 -12.92 -30.67 -2.66
CA HIS A 340 -12.96 -29.21 -2.76
C HIS A 340 -11.91 -28.63 -3.70
N THR A 341 -11.03 -29.44 -4.28
CA THR A 341 -9.94 -28.94 -5.12
C THR A 341 -9.93 -29.55 -6.53
N THR A 342 -9.18 -28.91 -7.43
CA THR A 342 -8.78 -29.43 -8.75
C THR A 342 -7.31 -29.09 -9.03
N GLY A 343 -6.65 -29.84 -9.91
CA GLY A 343 -5.24 -29.62 -10.29
C GLY A 343 -4.20 -30.22 -9.34
N PHE A 344 -4.62 -30.97 -8.31
CA PHE A 344 -3.72 -31.52 -7.29
C PHE A 344 -2.62 -32.44 -7.88
N GLU A 345 -2.97 -33.36 -8.78
CA GLU A 345 -1.98 -34.32 -9.30
C GLU A 345 -0.89 -33.65 -10.13
N GLU A 346 -1.23 -32.67 -10.96
CA GLU A 346 -0.26 -31.87 -11.72
C GLU A 346 0.68 -31.12 -10.79
N TYR A 347 0.14 -30.49 -9.73
CA TYR A 347 0.95 -29.81 -8.73
C TYR A 347 1.84 -30.78 -7.93
N ARG A 348 1.34 -31.96 -7.56
CA ARG A 348 2.11 -33.01 -6.88
C ARG A 348 3.29 -33.44 -7.73
N GLU A 349 3.05 -33.79 -8.99
CA GLU A 349 4.08 -34.20 -9.94
C GLU A 349 5.16 -33.12 -10.10
N LEU A 350 4.75 -31.85 -10.19
CA LEU A 350 5.67 -30.71 -10.24
C LEU A 350 6.55 -30.62 -8.99
N CYS A 351 5.98 -30.75 -7.79
CA CYS A 351 6.72 -30.70 -6.53
C CYS A 351 7.69 -31.89 -6.38
N GLU A 352 7.27 -33.09 -6.79
CA GLU A 352 8.09 -34.29 -6.79
C GLU A 352 9.27 -34.16 -7.76
N ALA A 353 9.03 -33.60 -8.95
CA ALA A 353 10.03 -33.39 -9.99
C ALA A 353 11.02 -32.25 -9.68
N THR A 354 10.63 -31.26 -8.88
CA THR A 354 11.51 -30.13 -8.51
C THR A 354 12.66 -30.62 -7.61
N PRO A 355 13.94 -30.51 -8.03
CA PRO A 355 15.09 -30.96 -7.23
C PRO A 355 15.30 -30.09 -5.98
N TRP A 356 15.81 -30.70 -4.91
CA TRP A 356 16.15 -29.96 -3.68
C TRP A 356 17.24 -28.91 -3.92
N GLU A 357 18.18 -29.20 -4.81
CA GLU A 357 19.27 -28.29 -5.18
C GLU A 357 18.76 -27.01 -5.84
N GLU A 358 17.69 -27.12 -6.64
CA GLU A 358 17.03 -25.95 -7.26
C GLU A 358 16.32 -25.11 -6.20
N LEU A 359 15.62 -25.76 -5.25
CA LEU A 359 14.95 -25.08 -4.15
C LEU A 359 15.93 -24.31 -3.26
N GLU A 360 17.07 -24.92 -2.91
CA GLU A 360 18.14 -24.26 -2.14
C GLU A 360 18.76 -23.09 -2.92
N HIS A 361 19.00 -23.29 -4.22
CA HIS A 361 19.59 -22.27 -5.07
C HIS A 361 18.69 -21.03 -5.22
N GLN A 362 17.42 -21.25 -5.60
CA GLN A 362 16.44 -20.19 -5.84
C GLN A 362 16.00 -19.50 -4.54
N SER A 363 15.80 -20.24 -3.45
CA SER A 363 15.42 -19.62 -2.16
C SER A 363 16.59 -18.90 -1.49
N GLY A 364 17.82 -19.37 -1.70
CA GLY A 364 18.99 -18.95 -0.92
C GLY A 364 19.01 -19.52 0.50
N LEU A 365 18.09 -20.43 0.85
CA LEU A 365 18.03 -21.13 2.13
C LEU A 365 18.58 -22.54 2.00
N SER A 366 19.13 -23.06 3.09
CA SER A 366 19.51 -24.48 3.15
C SER A 366 18.29 -25.38 3.22
N ARG A 367 18.43 -26.62 2.76
CA ARG A 367 17.40 -27.66 2.88
C ARG A 367 16.95 -27.83 4.33
N ALA A 368 17.86 -27.71 5.31
CA ALA A 368 17.52 -27.83 6.73
C ALA A 368 16.59 -26.70 7.20
N GLU A 369 16.78 -25.47 6.73
CA GLU A 369 15.91 -24.33 7.05
C GLU A 369 14.52 -24.50 6.43
N ILE A 370 14.45 -24.93 5.17
CA ILE A 370 13.18 -25.23 4.49
C ILE A 370 12.42 -26.35 5.21
N LEU A 371 13.11 -27.45 5.55
CA LEU A 371 12.51 -28.57 6.28
C LEU A 371 12.03 -28.16 7.68
N LYS A 372 12.71 -27.22 8.35
CA LYS A 372 12.25 -26.69 9.64
C LYS A 372 10.95 -25.88 9.48
N ALA A 373 10.82 -25.10 8.42
CA ALA A 373 9.58 -24.39 8.11
C ALA A 373 8.44 -25.37 7.80
N ALA A 374 8.74 -26.41 7.00
CA ALA A 374 7.80 -27.47 6.69
C ALA A 374 7.35 -28.22 7.95
N GLN A 375 8.27 -28.53 8.88
CA GLN A 375 7.93 -29.16 10.14
C GLN A 375 6.95 -28.34 10.97
N VAL A 376 7.17 -27.01 11.10
CA VAL A 376 6.21 -26.12 11.78
C VAL A 376 4.84 -26.20 11.11
N TYR A 377 4.80 -26.22 9.77
CA TYR A 377 3.56 -26.32 9.01
C TYR A 377 2.88 -27.68 9.20
N GLU A 378 3.63 -28.78 9.21
CA GLU A 378 3.14 -30.16 9.39
C GLU A 378 2.59 -30.41 10.79
N GLU A 379 3.20 -29.82 11.83
CA GLU A 379 2.79 -30.00 13.23
C GLU A 379 1.57 -29.15 13.61
N ALA A 380 1.27 -28.08 12.86
CA ALA A 380 0.15 -27.19 13.13
C ALA A 380 -1.16 -27.69 12.48
N ASP A 381 -2.27 -27.77 13.22
CA ASP A 381 -3.57 -28.13 12.62
C ASP A 381 -4.28 -26.94 11.98
N ARG A 382 -3.93 -25.73 12.42
CA ARG A 382 -4.53 -24.46 12.01
C ARG A 382 -3.44 -23.47 11.62
N SER A 383 -3.25 -23.29 10.32
CA SER A 383 -2.21 -22.41 9.77
C SER A 383 -2.80 -21.21 9.04
N ILE A 384 -2.37 -20.00 9.44
CA ILE A 384 -2.62 -18.76 8.71
C ILE A 384 -1.34 -18.39 7.96
N VAL A 385 -1.48 -18.06 6.68
CA VAL A 385 -0.40 -17.44 5.91
C VAL A 385 -0.80 -16.00 5.60
N SER A 386 0.00 -15.07 6.12
CA SER A 386 -0.20 -13.62 6.04
C SER A 386 0.95 -13.00 5.25
N TRP A 387 0.63 -12.10 4.31
CA TRP A 387 1.64 -11.51 3.45
C TRP A 387 1.36 -10.05 3.07
N CYS A 388 2.39 -9.37 2.55
CA CYS A 388 2.29 -7.99 2.07
C CYS A 388 3.19 -7.77 0.84
N LEU A 389 3.74 -6.57 0.70
CA LEU A 389 4.41 -6.09 -0.51
C LEU A 389 5.69 -6.82 -0.89
N GLY A 390 6.36 -7.47 0.08
CA GLY A 390 7.55 -8.28 -0.22
C GLY A 390 7.28 -9.48 -1.13
N LEU A 391 6.02 -9.78 -1.44
CA LEU A 391 5.63 -10.82 -2.39
C LEU A 391 4.95 -10.26 -3.64
N THR A 392 4.13 -9.21 -3.49
CA THR A 392 3.24 -8.76 -4.58
C THR A 392 3.93 -7.89 -5.62
N GLN A 393 4.96 -7.11 -5.24
CA GLN A 393 5.67 -6.18 -6.13
C GLN A 393 6.84 -6.85 -6.90
N HIS A 394 6.60 -8.07 -7.38
CA HIS A 394 7.52 -8.94 -8.13
C HIS A 394 6.87 -9.35 -9.46
N GLU A 395 7.69 -9.69 -10.47
CA GLU A 395 7.21 -10.25 -11.74
C GLU A 395 6.27 -11.46 -11.50
N HIS A 396 6.74 -12.39 -10.67
CA HIS A 396 6.10 -13.65 -10.30
C HIS A 396 5.25 -13.56 -9.02
N GLY A 397 4.79 -12.36 -8.66
CA GLY A 397 4.03 -12.14 -7.43
C GLY A 397 2.71 -12.90 -7.38
N VAL A 398 2.02 -13.05 -8.52
CA VAL A 398 0.78 -13.83 -8.64
C VAL A 398 1.06 -15.30 -8.34
N ASP A 399 2.04 -15.90 -9.02
CA ASP A 399 2.41 -17.32 -8.82
C ASP A 399 2.86 -17.61 -7.39
N THR A 400 3.63 -16.69 -6.77
CA THR A 400 4.06 -16.84 -5.37
C THR A 400 2.86 -16.88 -4.42
N VAL A 401 1.85 -16.03 -4.64
CA VAL A 401 0.62 -16.06 -3.82
C VAL A 401 -0.22 -17.31 -4.12
N ARG A 402 -0.24 -17.79 -5.37
CA ARG A 402 -0.90 -19.07 -5.68
C ARG A 402 -0.18 -20.25 -5.00
N GLU A 403 1.13 -20.21 -4.85
CA GLU A 403 1.91 -21.20 -4.11
C GLU A 403 1.57 -21.22 -2.61
N ILE A 404 1.29 -20.05 -2.01
CA ILE A 404 0.73 -19.96 -0.64
C ILE A 404 -0.61 -20.71 -0.57
N VAL A 405 -1.50 -20.48 -1.54
CA VAL A 405 -2.81 -21.14 -1.56
C VAL A 405 -2.62 -22.65 -1.76
N ASN A 406 -1.76 -23.09 -2.67
CA ASN A 406 -1.43 -24.50 -2.87
C ASN A 406 -1.05 -25.17 -1.55
N LEU A 407 -0.13 -24.57 -0.78
CA LEU A 407 0.29 -25.09 0.51
C LEU A 407 -0.91 -25.23 1.45
N LEU A 408 -1.75 -24.20 1.58
CA LEU A 408 -2.97 -24.22 2.40
C LEU A 408 -3.95 -25.33 1.96
N LEU A 409 -4.10 -25.56 0.65
CA LEU A 409 -4.97 -26.60 0.10
C LEU A 409 -4.50 -28.01 0.44
N LEU A 410 -3.19 -28.29 0.46
CA LEU A 410 -2.63 -29.61 0.78
C LEU A 410 -3.15 -30.16 2.11
N ARG A 411 -3.40 -29.26 3.08
CA ARG A 411 -3.82 -29.63 4.44
C ARG A 411 -5.21 -29.15 4.83
N GLY A 412 -6.02 -28.71 3.86
CA GLY A 412 -7.38 -28.24 4.13
C GLY A 412 -7.42 -27.05 5.10
N ASN A 413 -6.42 -26.17 5.03
CA ASN A 413 -6.35 -24.92 5.79
C ASN A 413 -7.20 -23.81 5.14
N LEU A 414 -8.44 -24.15 4.78
CA LEU A 414 -9.47 -23.26 4.25
C LEU A 414 -10.82 -23.69 4.80
N GLY A 415 -11.71 -22.71 5.03
CA GLY A 415 -13.01 -22.94 5.68
C GLY A 415 -12.91 -23.57 7.07
N ARG A 416 -11.78 -23.34 7.74
CA ARG A 416 -11.44 -23.86 9.07
C ARG A 416 -11.08 -22.68 9.97
N GLU A 417 -11.61 -22.68 11.19
CA GLU A 417 -11.25 -21.69 12.21
C GLU A 417 -9.74 -21.69 12.46
N GLY A 418 -9.14 -20.50 12.47
CA GLY A 418 -7.69 -20.36 12.68
C GLY A 418 -6.83 -20.70 11.47
N ALA A 419 -7.41 -20.80 10.27
CA ALA A 419 -6.67 -21.14 9.07
C ALA A 419 -7.09 -20.33 7.82
N GLY A 420 -6.13 -20.10 6.93
CA GLY A 420 -6.38 -19.55 5.60
C GLY A 420 -5.47 -18.40 5.19
N PRO A 421 -5.69 -17.86 3.98
CA PRO A 421 -4.97 -16.69 3.47
C PRO A 421 -5.40 -15.39 4.17
N SER A 422 -4.41 -14.59 4.56
CA SER A 422 -4.58 -13.31 5.26
C SER A 422 -3.70 -12.19 4.66
N PRO A 423 -3.98 -11.69 3.44
CA PRO A 423 -3.24 -10.55 2.87
C PRO A 423 -3.40 -9.29 3.74
N VAL A 424 -2.30 -8.67 4.14
CA VAL A 424 -2.28 -7.46 4.97
C VAL A 424 -2.23 -6.23 4.08
N ARG A 425 -3.35 -5.53 3.95
CA ARG A 425 -3.45 -4.35 3.09
C ARG A 425 -2.86 -3.12 3.78
N GLY A 426 -2.22 -2.24 2.99
CA GLY A 426 -1.49 -1.09 3.50
C GLY A 426 -2.37 0.08 3.94
N HIS A 427 -3.02 0.74 2.98
CA HIS A 427 -3.85 1.92 3.24
C HIS A 427 -5.20 1.56 3.87
N SER A 428 -5.65 2.38 4.83
CA SER A 428 -6.85 2.20 5.66
C SER A 428 -8.12 1.75 4.95
N ASN A 429 -8.39 2.21 3.72
CA ASN A 429 -9.59 1.85 2.98
C ASN A 429 -9.34 1.36 1.55
N VAL A 430 -8.13 0.85 1.24
CA VAL A 430 -7.85 0.36 -0.13
C VAL A 430 -8.75 -0.80 -0.52
N GLN A 431 -9.18 -1.62 0.45
CA GLN A 431 -10.11 -2.69 0.20
C GLN A 431 -11.51 -2.15 -0.11
N GLY A 432 -12.00 -1.21 0.71
CA GLY A 432 -13.28 -0.55 0.48
C GLY A 432 -13.34 0.18 -0.86
N ASN A 433 -12.21 0.76 -1.30
CA ASN A 433 -12.11 1.38 -2.61
C ASN A 433 -12.43 0.41 -3.76
N ARG A 434 -11.80 -0.77 -3.75
CA ARG A 434 -12.04 -1.81 -4.76
C ARG A 434 -13.45 -2.37 -4.65
N THR A 435 -13.91 -2.63 -3.43
CA THR A 435 -15.27 -3.12 -3.18
C THR A 435 -16.35 -2.16 -3.67
N CYS A 436 -16.13 -0.84 -3.53
CA CYS A 436 -17.10 0.18 -3.95
C CYS A 436 -16.87 0.65 -5.39
N GLY A 437 -16.19 -0.15 -6.22
CA GLY A 437 -16.18 -0.01 -7.68
C GLY A 437 -15.00 0.74 -8.29
N ILE A 438 -13.96 1.11 -7.54
CA ILE A 438 -12.71 1.59 -8.15
C ILE A 438 -12.01 0.40 -8.80
N ASP A 439 -12.23 0.22 -10.09
CA ASP A 439 -11.63 -0.85 -10.86
C ASP A 439 -11.56 -0.46 -12.33
N HIS A 440 -10.39 -0.66 -12.93
CA HIS A 440 -10.15 -0.44 -14.34
C HIS A 440 -10.56 -1.66 -15.20
N ARG A 441 -10.81 -2.82 -14.58
CA ARG A 441 -11.34 -4.04 -15.24
C ARG A 441 -12.59 -4.58 -14.54
N PRO A 442 -13.66 -3.78 -14.43
CA PRO A 442 -14.89 -4.21 -13.76
C PRO A 442 -15.53 -5.41 -14.46
N THR A 443 -16.23 -6.26 -13.70
CA THR A 443 -17.00 -7.38 -14.27
C THR A 443 -18.28 -6.88 -14.94
N GLU A 444 -18.77 -7.62 -15.95
CA GLU A 444 -20.05 -7.31 -16.61
C GLU A 444 -21.21 -7.27 -15.61
N GLU A 445 -21.24 -8.22 -14.66
CA GLU A 445 -22.27 -8.29 -13.61
C GLU A 445 -22.32 -7.04 -12.74
N PHE A 446 -21.16 -6.53 -12.30
CA PHE A 446 -21.11 -5.29 -11.53
C PHE A 446 -21.60 -4.09 -12.35
N LEU A 447 -21.19 -4.01 -13.63
CA LEU A 447 -21.63 -2.94 -14.52
C LEU A 447 -23.14 -2.99 -14.78
N ASP A 448 -23.73 -4.18 -14.92
CA ASP A 448 -25.18 -4.34 -15.09
C ASP A 448 -25.96 -3.88 -13.86
N ARG A 449 -25.51 -4.26 -12.66
CA ARG A 449 -26.11 -3.81 -11.40
C ARG A 449 -25.98 -2.31 -11.20
N LEU A 450 -24.82 -1.74 -11.54
CA LEU A 450 -24.60 -0.31 -11.49
C LEU A 450 -25.52 0.43 -12.46
N ALA A 451 -25.69 -0.09 -13.68
CA ALA A 451 -26.60 0.47 -14.68
C ALA A 451 -28.05 0.47 -14.18
N GLU A 452 -28.51 -0.62 -13.56
CA GLU A 452 -29.86 -0.72 -13.02
C GLU A 452 -30.09 0.22 -11.83
N ALA A 453 -29.20 0.17 -10.82
CA ALA A 453 -29.34 0.93 -9.59
C ALA A 453 -29.19 2.45 -9.81
N CYS A 454 -28.24 2.86 -10.66
CA CYS A 454 -27.93 4.27 -10.88
C CYS A 454 -28.54 4.83 -12.17
N ARG A 455 -29.17 4.01 -13.01
CA ARG A 455 -29.80 4.40 -14.29
C ARG A 455 -28.84 5.09 -15.25
N ILE A 456 -27.63 4.55 -15.36
CA ILE A 456 -26.60 5.00 -16.29
C ILE A 456 -26.30 3.93 -17.33
N ASP A 457 -25.59 4.29 -18.41
CA ASP A 457 -25.01 3.34 -19.37
C ASP A 457 -23.49 3.29 -19.18
N PRO A 458 -22.97 2.43 -18.29
CA PRO A 458 -21.54 2.42 -17.98
C PRO A 458 -20.73 1.77 -19.12
N PRO A 459 -19.50 2.25 -19.38
CA PRO A 459 -18.64 1.68 -20.41
C PRO A 459 -18.27 0.23 -20.09
N ARG A 460 -18.25 -0.61 -21.13
CA ARG A 460 -17.92 -2.05 -21.01
C ARG A 460 -16.46 -2.38 -21.26
N GLU A 461 -15.74 -1.50 -21.96
CA GLU A 461 -14.31 -1.68 -22.21
C GLU A 461 -13.48 -1.42 -20.95
N HIS A 462 -12.39 -2.18 -20.77
CA HIS A 462 -11.46 -1.95 -19.68
C HIS A 462 -10.76 -0.59 -19.81
N GLY A 463 -10.52 0.07 -18.69
CA GLY A 463 -9.73 1.29 -18.61
C GLY A 463 -8.27 1.03 -18.25
N LEU A 464 -7.58 2.12 -17.92
CA LEU A 464 -6.15 2.13 -17.62
C LEU A 464 -5.86 1.93 -16.12
N ASP A 465 -4.87 1.09 -15.83
CA ASP A 465 -4.21 1.03 -14.50
C ASP A 465 -3.23 2.21 -14.30
N THR A 466 -2.51 2.21 -13.17
CA THR A 466 -1.53 3.26 -12.87
C THR A 466 -0.41 3.39 -13.92
N VAL A 467 0.18 2.28 -14.39
CA VAL A 467 1.27 2.31 -15.37
C VAL A 467 0.73 2.76 -16.73
N GLY A 468 -0.39 2.17 -17.17
CA GLY A 468 -1.07 2.54 -18.40
C GLY A 468 -1.49 4.01 -18.40
N THR A 469 -1.92 4.56 -17.26
CA THR A 469 -2.27 5.98 -17.13
C THR A 469 -1.04 6.88 -17.32
N ILE A 470 0.11 6.53 -16.73
CA ILE A 470 1.35 7.30 -16.92
C ILE A 470 1.81 7.27 -18.38
N GLN A 471 1.75 6.10 -19.00
CA GLN A 471 2.08 5.94 -20.42
C GLN A 471 1.12 6.74 -21.31
N ALA A 472 -0.18 6.65 -21.07
CA ALA A 472 -1.19 7.38 -21.85
C ALA A 472 -1.09 8.91 -21.67
N MET A 473 -0.74 9.40 -20.47
CA MET A 473 -0.43 10.81 -20.26
C MET A 473 0.80 11.22 -21.09
N ARG A 474 1.91 10.48 -20.95
CA ARG A 474 3.16 10.75 -21.71
C ARG A 474 2.92 10.79 -23.23
N ASP A 475 2.10 9.89 -23.73
CA ASP A 475 1.79 9.76 -25.16
C ASP A 475 0.71 10.75 -25.62
N GLY A 476 0.13 11.51 -24.68
CA GLY A 476 -0.86 12.54 -24.93
C GLY A 476 -2.28 12.03 -25.14
N GLU A 477 -2.56 10.76 -24.85
CA GLU A 477 -3.90 10.17 -24.92
C GLU A 477 -4.76 10.56 -23.72
N VAL A 478 -4.18 10.62 -22.51
CA VAL A 478 -4.83 11.22 -21.34
C VAL A 478 -4.42 12.69 -21.22
N LYS A 479 -5.41 13.57 -21.17
CA LYS A 479 -5.27 15.04 -21.06
C LYS A 479 -5.72 15.59 -19.71
N VAL A 480 -6.59 14.88 -19.01
CA VAL A 480 -7.10 15.30 -17.69
C VAL A 480 -6.77 14.23 -16.66
N PHE A 481 -6.15 14.64 -15.56
CA PHE A 481 -5.88 13.77 -14.41
C PHE A 481 -6.55 14.33 -13.16
N VAL A 482 -7.38 13.53 -12.51
CA VAL A 482 -8.03 13.89 -11.24
C VAL A 482 -7.54 12.93 -10.16
N GLY A 483 -6.87 13.46 -9.14
CA GLY A 483 -6.38 12.72 -7.99
C GLY A 483 -7.23 12.92 -6.75
N MET A 484 -7.88 11.85 -6.28
CA MET A 484 -8.56 11.82 -4.97
C MET A 484 -7.57 11.40 -3.87
N GLY A 485 -6.85 12.39 -3.35
CA GLY A 485 -5.80 12.22 -2.36
C GLY A 485 -4.54 11.54 -2.89
N GLY A 486 -3.58 11.35 -1.99
CA GLY A 486 -2.29 10.75 -2.30
C GLY A 486 -1.28 11.72 -2.92
N ASN A 487 -0.09 11.20 -3.22
CA ASN A 487 0.98 11.93 -3.90
C ASN A 487 1.41 11.09 -5.10
N PHE A 488 0.59 11.07 -6.16
CA PHE A 488 0.80 10.25 -7.35
C PHE A 488 2.19 10.47 -7.95
N ALA A 489 2.64 11.73 -7.99
CA ALA A 489 3.93 12.13 -8.52
C ALA A 489 5.12 11.38 -7.89
N LEU A 490 5.09 11.13 -6.57
CA LEU A 490 6.16 10.42 -5.85
C LEU A 490 5.89 8.94 -5.59
N ALA A 491 4.62 8.54 -5.52
CA ALA A 491 4.26 7.17 -5.17
C ALA A 491 4.44 6.19 -6.34
N ALA A 492 4.22 6.66 -7.56
CA ALA A 492 4.37 5.90 -8.79
C ALA A 492 5.83 5.47 -9.06
N PRO A 493 6.06 4.42 -9.88
CA PRO A 493 7.40 4.10 -10.37
C PRO A 493 7.92 5.22 -11.29
N ASP A 494 9.24 5.28 -11.46
CA ASP A 494 9.91 6.14 -12.43
C ASP A 494 9.54 7.62 -12.25
N THR A 495 9.99 8.20 -11.14
CA THR A 495 9.65 9.57 -10.74
C THR A 495 9.82 10.60 -11.88
N PRO A 496 10.93 10.62 -12.65
CA PRO A 496 11.08 11.56 -13.77
C PRO A 496 10.05 11.35 -14.88
N ALA A 497 9.75 10.10 -15.25
CA ALA A 497 8.75 9.80 -16.27
C ALA A 497 7.34 10.18 -15.79
N THR A 498 7.02 9.90 -14.53
CA THR A 498 5.74 10.29 -13.91
C THR A 498 5.58 11.81 -13.89
N TYR A 499 6.64 12.55 -13.55
CA TYR A 499 6.60 14.01 -13.57
C TYR A 499 6.38 14.57 -14.97
N ALA A 500 7.09 14.05 -15.96
CA ALA A 500 6.91 14.45 -17.36
C ALA A 500 5.48 14.16 -17.84
N ALA A 501 4.93 13.00 -17.49
CA ALA A 501 3.56 12.62 -17.82
C ALA A 501 2.53 13.58 -17.21
N LEU A 502 2.59 13.88 -15.90
CA LEU A 502 1.69 14.84 -15.26
C LEU A 502 1.75 16.24 -15.89
N ARG A 503 2.96 16.71 -16.24
CA ARG A 503 3.17 18.02 -16.88
C ARG A 503 2.61 18.11 -18.30
N SER A 504 2.39 16.98 -18.96
CA SER A 504 1.85 16.93 -20.31
C SER A 504 0.31 17.09 -20.38
N CYS A 505 -0.37 16.91 -19.24
CA CYS A 505 -1.82 17.07 -19.15
C CYS A 505 -2.26 18.52 -19.35
N ASP A 506 -3.45 18.70 -19.94
CA ASP A 506 -4.08 20.01 -20.07
C ASP A 506 -4.64 20.48 -18.72
N LEU A 507 -5.18 19.57 -17.91
CA LEU A 507 -5.67 19.86 -16.56
C LEU A 507 -5.29 18.76 -15.57
N THR A 508 -4.72 19.16 -14.43
CA THR A 508 -4.54 18.28 -13.26
C THR A 508 -5.32 18.81 -12.08
N VAL A 509 -6.14 17.97 -11.44
CA VAL A 509 -6.93 18.31 -10.27
C VAL A 509 -6.46 17.47 -9.09
N GLN A 510 -6.10 18.12 -7.98
CA GLN A 510 -5.70 17.43 -6.75
C GLN A 510 -6.69 17.75 -5.63
N VAL A 511 -7.43 16.72 -5.18
CA VAL A 511 -8.23 16.80 -3.96
C VAL A 511 -7.34 16.37 -2.80
N SER A 512 -7.04 17.28 -1.87
CA SER A 512 -5.99 17.05 -0.87
C SER A 512 -6.23 17.80 0.44
N THR A 513 -5.69 17.26 1.53
CA THR A 513 -5.76 17.91 2.85
C THR A 513 -4.54 18.80 3.13
N LYS A 514 -3.40 18.50 2.50
CA LYS A 514 -2.09 19.16 2.69
C LYS A 514 -1.33 19.22 1.35
N LEU A 515 -0.38 20.15 1.23
CA LEU A 515 0.53 20.22 0.09
C LEU A 515 1.42 18.98 0.01
N ASN A 516 1.77 18.61 -1.22
CA ASN A 516 2.70 17.53 -1.58
C ASN A 516 3.21 17.76 -3.02
N ARG A 517 4.16 16.95 -3.48
CA ARG A 517 4.76 17.08 -4.82
C ARG A 517 3.78 17.18 -5.99
N SER A 518 2.65 16.47 -5.93
CA SER A 518 1.65 16.46 -7.00
C SER A 518 0.95 17.81 -7.21
N HIS A 519 1.14 18.77 -6.30
CA HIS A 519 0.66 20.15 -6.45
C HIS A 519 1.65 21.06 -7.18
N VAL A 520 2.94 20.69 -7.24
CA VAL A 520 4.00 21.47 -7.93
C VAL A 520 4.56 20.75 -9.16
N VAL A 521 4.09 19.53 -9.41
CA VAL A 521 4.27 18.77 -10.64
C VAL A 521 2.90 18.56 -11.25
N HIS A 522 2.46 19.56 -12.00
CA HIS A 522 1.08 19.67 -12.49
C HIS A 522 1.05 19.95 -14.00
N GLY A 523 -0.14 19.80 -14.60
CA GLY A 523 -0.39 20.07 -16.02
C GLY A 523 -0.42 21.56 -16.34
N ARG A 524 -0.86 21.91 -17.56
CA ARG A 524 -0.93 23.31 -18.03
C ARG A 524 -1.85 24.18 -17.17
N ALA A 525 -3.02 23.65 -16.84
CA ALA A 525 -3.89 24.18 -15.78
C ALA A 525 -3.86 23.22 -14.58
N ALA A 526 -3.97 23.76 -13.37
CA ALA A 526 -3.97 22.96 -12.17
C ALA A 526 -4.94 23.51 -11.12
N LEU A 527 -5.63 22.60 -10.42
CA LEU A 527 -6.51 22.92 -9.31
C LEU A 527 -6.08 22.19 -8.04
N ILE A 528 -6.06 22.93 -6.94
CA ILE A 528 -5.98 22.39 -5.58
C ILE A 528 -7.36 22.53 -4.96
N LEU A 529 -8.00 21.40 -4.67
CA LEU A 529 -9.34 21.35 -4.08
C LEU A 529 -9.23 20.82 -2.64
N PRO A 530 -9.23 21.71 -1.64
CA PRO A 530 -9.01 21.27 -0.26
C PRO A 530 -10.23 20.57 0.31
N CYS A 531 -10.02 19.38 0.86
CA CYS A 531 -11.08 18.56 1.45
C CYS A 531 -11.01 18.50 2.98
N LEU A 532 -12.11 18.04 3.57
CA LEU A 532 -12.15 17.62 4.97
C LEU A 532 -11.21 16.43 5.20
N GLY A 533 -10.46 16.47 6.29
CA GLY A 533 -9.70 15.32 6.78
C GLY A 533 -10.62 14.34 7.52
N ARG A 534 -10.20 13.07 7.67
CA ARG A 534 -11.02 12.05 8.33
C ARG A 534 -11.30 12.36 9.79
N THR A 535 -10.45 13.17 10.41
CA THR A 535 -10.63 13.65 11.79
C THR A 535 -11.64 14.78 11.94
N GLU A 536 -12.15 15.36 10.84
CA GLU A 536 -13.02 16.54 10.85
C GLU A 536 -14.49 16.18 10.69
N LYS A 537 -15.36 16.92 11.39
CA LYS A 537 -16.81 16.77 11.30
C LYS A 537 -17.30 17.29 9.96
N ASP A 538 -18.04 16.44 9.27
CA ASP A 538 -18.76 16.79 8.07
C ASP A 538 -20.20 17.21 8.43
N HIS A 539 -20.56 18.44 8.11
CA HIS A 539 -21.89 18.99 8.36
C HIS A 539 -22.57 19.27 7.02
N GLN A 540 -23.56 18.44 6.70
CA GLN A 540 -24.40 18.58 5.51
C GLN A 540 -25.82 18.99 5.90
N ARG A 541 -26.70 19.17 4.91
CA ARG A 541 -28.10 19.60 5.14
C ARG A 541 -28.86 18.65 6.06
N GLY A 542 -28.63 17.34 5.95
CA GLY A 542 -29.21 16.30 6.82
C GLY A 542 -28.59 16.22 8.23
N GLY A 543 -27.57 17.05 8.52
CA GLY A 543 -26.88 17.06 9.80
C GLY A 543 -25.45 16.55 9.70
N VAL A 544 -24.91 16.08 10.83
CA VAL A 544 -23.54 15.52 10.87
C VAL A 544 -23.52 14.20 10.11
N GLN A 545 -22.65 14.12 9.11
CA GLN A 545 -22.43 12.92 8.33
C GLN A 545 -21.27 12.11 8.90
N SER A 546 -21.30 10.82 8.66
CA SER A 546 -20.21 9.88 8.93
C SER A 546 -19.95 9.08 7.67
N THR A 547 -18.70 8.67 7.44
CA THR A 547 -18.30 7.83 6.30
C THR A 547 -18.06 6.41 6.77
N SER A 548 -18.11 5.42 5.88
CA SER A 548 -17.71 4.05 6.17
C SER A 548 -16.38 3.69 5.49
N VAL A 549 -15.67 2.72 6.07
CA VAL A 549 -14.44 2.14 5.53
C VAL A 549 -14.49 0.62 5.64
N GLU A 550 -13.66 -0.08 4.86
CA GLU A 550 -13.45 -1.53 4.90
C GLU A 550 -11.97 -1.87 5.15
N ASP A 551 -11.73 -2.66 6.19
CA ASP A 551 -10.38 -3.11 6.59
C ASP A 551 -9.89 -4.35 5.80
N SER A 552 -8.66 -4.81 6.10
CA SER A 552 -8.04 -5.97 5.43
C SER A 552 -8.75 -7.30 5.67
N MET A 553 -9.62 -7.39 6.69
CA MET A 553 -10.37 -8.60 7.06
C MET A 553 -11.84 -8.53 6.63
N SER A 554 -12.16 -7.54 5.78
CA SER A 554 -13.46 -7.29 5.17
C SER A 554 -14.54 -6.82 6.16
N MET A 555 -14.14 -6.19 7.27
CA MET A 555 -15.08 -5.50 8.15
C MET A 555 -15.36 -4.11 7.61
N VAL A 556 -16.65 -3.79 7.44
CA VAL A 556 -17.15 -2.47 7.08
C VAL A 556 -17.70 -1.79 8.32
N HIS A 557 -17.14 -0.62 8.67
CA HIS A 557 -17.51 0.10 9.88
C HIS A 557 -17.52 1.63 9.66
N MET A 558 -18.19 2.34 10.58
CA MET A 558 -18.32 3.79 10.52
C MET A 558 -17.08 4.51 11.05
N SER A 559 -16.78 5.65 10.44
CA SER A 559 -15.79 6.62 10.86
C SER A 559 -16.43 8.01 10.97
N LEU A 560 -16.39 8.59 12.17
CA LEU A 560 -16.97 9.90 12.47
C LEU A 560 -15.89 10.86 13.00
N GLY A 561 -15.57 11.87 12.20
CA GLY A 561 -14.63 12.93 12.59
C GLY A 561 -15.06 13.67 13.86
N MET A 562 -14.09 14.09 14.66
CA MET A 562 -14.33 14.75 15.95
C MET A 562 -14.07 16.26 15.92
N LYS A 563 -13.20 16.73 15.04
CA LYS A 563 -12.65 18.08 15.01
C LYS A 563 -13.55 19.02 14.21
N ARG A 564 -13.52 20.32 14.53
CA ARG A 564 -14.05 21.34 13.61
C ARG A 564 -13.17 21.39 12.35
N PRO A 565 -13.74 21.54 11.15
CA PRO A 565 -12.97 21.73 9.92
C PRO A 565 -11.88 22.80 10.04
N ALA A 566 -10.73 22.57 9.42
CA ALA A 566 -9.58 23.47 9.45
C ALA A 566 -9.86 24.86 8.84
N SER A 567 -10.85 24.95 7.95
CA SER A 567 -11.36 26.17 7.32
C SER A 567 -12.87 26.04 7.04
N PRO A 568 -13.65 27.14 7.05
CA PRO A 568 -15.05 27.12 6.65
C PRO A 568 -15.26 26.90 5.14
N HIS A 569 -14.20 26.96 4.33
CA HIS A 569 -14.27 26.77 2.87
C HIS A 569 -14.03 25.33 2.43
N LEU A 570 -13.73 24.41 3.35
CA LEU A 570 -13.53 23.00 3.01
C LEU A 570 -14.86 22.35 2.62
N LEU A 571 -14.82 21.49 1.60
CA LEU A 571 -15.91 20.59 1.27
C LEU A 571 -15.53 19.15 1.59
N SER A 572 -16.53 18.30 1.83
CA SER A 572 -16.34 16.86 1.94
C SER A 572 -15.98 16.26 0.58
N GLU A 573 -15.32 15.10 0.59
CA GLU A 573 -14.98 14.40 -0.66
C GLU A 573 -16.24 14.08 -1.50
N PRO A 574 -17.37 13.61 -0.93
CA PRO A 574 -18.63 13.46 -1.67
C PRO A 574 -19.13 14.77 -2.29
N ALA A 575 -19.07 15.88 -1.57
CA ALA A 575 -19.50 17.19 -2.09
C ALA A 575 -18.62 17.69 -3.24
N ILE A 576 -17.31 17.43 -3.19
CA ILE A 576 -16.38 17.76 -4.28
C ILE A 576 -16.69 16.92 -5.52
N VAL A 577 -16.89 15.60 -5.35
CA VAL A 577 -17.27 14.70 -6.45
C VAL A 577 -18.59 15.13 -7.09
N ALA A 578 -19.64 15.37 -6.28
CA ALA A 578 -20.92 15.85 -6.76
C ALA A 578 -20.81 17.20 -7.49
N GLY A 579 -19.96 18.11 -7.00
CA GLY A 579 -19.70 19.39 -7.64
C GLY A 579 -19.05 19.25 -9.01
N MET A 580 -18.03 18.39 -9.13
CA MET A 580 -17.40 18.06 -10.40
C MET A 580 -18.39 17.36 -11.36
N ALA A 581 -19.16 16.40 -10.86
CA ALA A 581 -20.13 15.63 -11.64
C ALA A 581 -21.19 16.55 -12.26
N ARG A 582 -21.88 17.38 -11.47
CA ARG A 582 -22.86 18.36 -11.99
C ARG A 582 -22.26 19.31 -13.01
N ALA A 583 -21.04 19.74 -12.75
CA ALA A 583 -20.38 20.67 -13.63
C ALA A 583 -19.94 20.00 -14.94
N ALA A 584 -19.65 18.70 -14.97
CA ALA A 584 -19.23 17.97 -16.16
C ALA A 584 -20.42 17.37 -16.95
N LEU A 585 -21.45 16.90 -16.24
CA LEU A 585 -22.66 16.26 -16.73
C LEU A 585 -23.90 17.11 -16.39
N PRO A 586 -24.16 18.24 -17.09
CA PRO A 586 -25.27 19.13 -16.76
C PRO A 586 -26.66 18.50 -16.97
N ASP A 587 -26.74 17.46 -17.80
CA ASP A 587 -27.97 16.73 -18.14
C ASP A 587 -28.09 15.39 -17.37
N SER A 588 -27.22 15.15 -16.37
CA SER A 588 -27.25 13.95 -15.53
C SER A 588 -28.57 13.83 -14.78
N GLU A 589 -29.18 12.65 -14.81
CA GLU A 589 -30.33 12.31 -13.96
C GLU A 589 -29.91 11.84 -12.56
N THR A 590 -28.62 11.53 -12.37
CA THR A 590 -28.07 11.09 -11.09
C THR A 590 -28.27 12.19 -10.04
N PRO A 591 -28.88 11.89 -8.88
CA PRO A 591 -29.33 12.91 -7.95
C PRO A 591 -28.19 13.38 -7.01
N TRP A 592 -27.13 13.96 -7.58
CA TRP A 592 -25.89 14.33 -6.90
C TRP A 592 -26.09 15.18 -5.64
N ASP A 593 -26.94 16.21 -5.70
CA ASP A 593 -27.21 17.07 -4.53
C ASP A 593 -27.96 16.32 -3.43
N TRP A 594 -28.93 15.48 -3.81
CA TRP A 594 -29.69 14.68 -2.87
C TRP A 594 -28.80 13.68 -2.12
N TYR A 595 -27.80 13.09 -2.80
CA TYR A 595 -26.83 12.21 -2.19
C TYR A 595 -25.97 12.89 -1.12
N ILE A 596 -25.43 14.07 -1.41
CA ILE A 596 -24.49 14.72 -0.48
C ILE A 596 -25.18 15.39 0.71
N GLU A 597 -26.50 15.59 0.65
CA GLU A 597 -27.28 16.08 1.78
C GLU A 597 -27.34 15.07 2.94
N ASP A 598 -27.31 13.77 2.64
CA ASP A 598 -27.43 12.67 3.60
C ASP A 598 -26.84 11.37 3.03
N TYR A 599 -25.75 10.89 3.63
CA TYR A 599 -24.98 9.75 3.14
C TYR A 599 -25.70 8.42 3.30
N ASP A 600 -26.79 8.36 4.09
CA ASP A 600 -27.64 7.17 4.12
C ASP A 600 -28.22 6.86 2.74
N ARG A 601 -28.50 7.89 1.94
CA ARG A 601 -29.03 7.76 0.57
C ARG A 601 -28.01 7.16 -0.39
N ILE A 602 -26.73 7.50 -0.20
CA ILE A 602 -25.63 6.89 -0.96
C ILE A 602 -25.56 5.41 -0.61
N ARG A 603 -25.61 5.08 0.69
CA ARG A 603 -25.57 3.70 1.18
C ARG A 603 -26.77 2.86 0.72
N ASP A 604 -27.95 3.46 0.61
CA ASP A 604 -29.12 2.77 0.06
C ASP A 604 -28.89 2.39 -1.41
N THR A 605 -28.34 3.31 -2.22
CA THR A 605 -27.98 3.00 -3.62
C THR A 605 -26.85 1.97 -3.69
N MET A 606 -25.84 2.06 -2.82
CA MET A 606 -24.77 1.07 -2.72
C MET A 606 -25.30 -0.32 -2.39
N ALA A 607 -26.31 -0.45 -1.53
CA ALA A 607 -26.93 -1.72 -1.19
C ALA A 607 -27.63 -2.40 -2.39
N GLU A 608 -28.06 -1.61 -3.37
CA GLU A 608 -28.62 -2.10 -4.64
C GLU A 608 -27.49 -2.47 -5.63
N ALA A 609 -26.49 -1.60 -5.76
CA ALA A 609 -25.42 -1.74 -6.75
C ALA A 609 -24.32 -2.75 -6.37
N LEU A 610 -24.09 -3.01 -5.08
CA LEU A 610 -22.94 -3.78 -4.58
C LEU A 610 -23.35 -5.06 -3.84
N ASP A 611 -22.61 -6.15 -4.05
CA ASP A 611 -22.77 -7.40 -3.31
C ASP A 611 -22.28 -7.29 -1.86
N GLY A 612 -23.06 -7.84 -0.93
CA GLY A 612 -22.68 -7.94 0.48
C GLY A 612 -23.02 -6.70 1.33
N PHE A 613 -23.59 -5.67 0.71
CA PHE A 613 -24.05 -4.41 1.32
C PHE A 613 -25.56 -4.38 1.58
N GLU A 614 -26.26 -5.51 1.48
CA GLU A 614 -27.71 -5.56 1.71
C GLU A 614 -28.02 -5.01 3.11
N ASP A 615 -29.02 -4.13 3.24
CA ASP A 615 -29.38 -3.50 4.52
C ASP A 615 -28.21 -2.72 5.17
N PHE A 616 -27.44 -2.03 4.32
CA PHE A 616 -26.21 -1.32 4.67
C PHE A 616 -26.40 -0.39 5.88
N ASN A 617 -27.38 0.52 5.81
CA ASN A 617 -27.59 1.54 6.83
C ASN A 617 -27.80 0.97 8.22
N ARG A 618 -28.53 -0.15 8.36
CA ARG A 618 -28.69 -0.82 9.65
C ARG A 618 -27.41 -1.53 10.07
N ARG A 619 -26.80 -2.30 9.17
CA ARG A 619 -25.65 -3.18 9.49
C ARG A 619 -24.39 -2.41 9.85
N VAL A 620 -24.11 -1.29 9.19
CA VAL A 620 -22.90 -0.50 9.48
C VAL A 620 -22.94 0.18 10.85
N ARG A 621 -24.13 0.31 11.44
CA ARG A 621 -24.35 0.87 12.78
C ARG A 621 -24.40 -0.19 13.88
N LEU A 622 -24.23 -1.46 13.56
CA LEU A 622 -24.02 -2.50 14.56
C LEU A 622 -22.68 -2.28 15.27
N PRO A 623 -22.48 -2.83 16.49
CA PRO A 623 -21.16 -2.83 17.13
C PRO A 623 -20.10 -3.40 16.18
N LEU A 624 -19.01 -2.67 15.98
CA LEU A 624 -17.94 -2.98 15.01
C LEU A 624 -18.38 -3.09 13.53
N GLY A 625 -19.61 -2.69 13.19
CA GLY A 625 -20.16 -2.74 11.84
C GLY A 625 -20.52 -4.16 11.38
N PHE A 626 -20.18 -4.50 10.14
CA PHE A 626 -20.48 -5.83 9.58
C PHE A 626 -19.35 -6.35 8.70
N ARG A 627 -19.23 -7.67 8.60
CA ARG A 627 -18.28 -8.31 7.70
C ARG A 627 -18.91 -8.62 6.35
N ILE A 628 -18.20 -8.32 5.26
CA ILE A 628 -18.56 -8.81 3.93
C ILE A 628 -18.25 -10.31 3.87
N LYS A 629 -19.24 -11.09 3.41
CA LYS A 629 -19.13 -12.55 3.29
C LYS A 629 -17.96 -12.93 2.39
N GLN A 630 -17.21 -13.95 2.81
CA GLN A 630 -16.11 -14.55 2.05
C GLN A 630 -16.50 -15.98 1.64
N PRO A 631 -17.05 -16.22 0.43
CA PRO A 631 -17.49 -17.53 -0.03
C PRO A 631 -16.52 -18.69 0.24
N ALA A 632 -15.22 -18.48 -0.02
CA ALA A 632 -14.20 -19.51 0.19
C ALA A 632 -14.02 -19.92 1.67
N ARG A 633 -14.41 -19.06 2.63
CA ARG A 633 -14.49 -19.41 4.06
C ARG A 633 -15.61 -20.42 4.35
N GLU A 634 -16.62 -20.49 3.51
CA GLU A 634 -17.72 -21.46 3.60
C GLU A 634 -17.53 -22.62 2.59
N LEU A 635 -16.32 -22.78 2.03
CA LEU A 635 -15.99 -23.77 1.00
C LEU A 635 -16.82 -23.62 -0.29
N VAL A 636 -17.30 -22.41 -0.56
CA VAL A 636 -17.94 -22.03 -1.81
C VAL A 636 -16.89 -21.32 -2.67
N PHE A 637 -16.46 -21.98 -3.74
CA PHE A 637 -15.45 -21.44 -4.65
C PHE A 637 -16.12 -20.90 -5.91
N LEU A 638 -15.90 -19.61 -6.20
CA LEU A 638 -16.45 -18.93 -7.38
C LEU A 638 -15.48 -18.99 -8.57
N THR A 639 -14.65 -20.04 -8.61
CA THR A 639 -13.74 -20.32 -9.71
C THR A 639 -14.51 -20.95 -10.88
N PRO A 640 -13.96 -20.95 -12.11
CA PRO A 640 -14.60 -21.63 -13.25
C PRO A 640 -14.89 -23.12 -13.01
N SER A 641 -14.07 -23.79 -12.20
CA SER A 641 -14.27 -25.21 -11.83
C SER A 641 -15.27 -25.43 -10.69
N GLY A 642 -15.70 -24.39 -9.98
CA GLY A 642 -16.50 -24.48 -8.75
C GLY A 642 -15.73 -25.10 -7.56
N ARG A 643 -14.40 -25.18 -7.66
CA ARG A 643 -13.48 -25.79 -6.67
C ARG A 643 -12.24 -24.91 -6.49
N ALA A 644 -11.53 -25.05 -5.39
CA ALA A 644 -10.24 -24.39 -5.24
C ALA A 644 -9.23 -24.94 -6.25
N GLU A 645 -8.50 -24.06 -6.92
CA GLU A 645 -7.62 -24.44 -8.03
C GLU A 645 -6.14 -24.37 -7.61
N PHE A 646 -5.49 -25.54 -7.62
CA PHE A 646 -4.05 -25.62 -7.53
C PHE A 646 -3.39 -24.95 -8.75
N SER A 647 -2.22 -24.35 -8.55
CA SER A 647 -1.36 -23.83 -9.62
C SER A 647 -0.15 -24.72 -9.82
N ALA A 648 0.17 -25.05 -11.07
CA ALA A 648 1.40 -25.74 -11.46
C ALA A 648 2.44 -24.79 -12.09
N ALA A 649 2.46 -23.53 -11.64
CA ALA A 649 3.40 -22.54 -12.16
C ALA A 649 4.87 -22.98 -11.95
N PRO A 650 5.74 -22.81 -12.97
CA PRO A 650 7.16 -23.13 -12.85
C PRO A 650 7.84 -22.19 -11.84
N LEU A 651 8.95 -22.64 -11.25
CA LEU A 651 9.77 -21.75 -10.44
C LEU A 651 10.40 -20.65 -11.31
N PRO A 652 10.38 -19.39 -10.87
CA PRO A 652 11.10 -18.32 -11.53
C PRO A 652 12.61 -18.44 -11.28
N ASP A 653 13.42 -17.91 -12.19
CA ASP A 653 14.83 -17.67 -11.92
C ASP A 653 15.01 -16.31 -11.25
N VAL A 654 15.37 -16.34 -9.97
CA VAL A 654 15.51 -15.13 -9.14
C VAL A 654 16.94 -14.90 -8.69
N VAL A 655 17.88 -15.70 -9.19
CA VAL A 655 19.29 -15.55 -8.84
C VAL A 655 19.87 -14.37 -9.62
N PRO A 656 20.40 -13.33 -8.94
CA PRO A 656 21.01 -12.21 -9.64
C PRO A 656 22.18 -12.67 -10.50
N GLU A 657 22.26 -12.15 -11.72
CA GLU A 657 23.39 -12.38 -12.62
C GLU A 657 24.71 -11.90 -11.97
N PRO A 658 25.86 -12.53 -12.29
CA PRO A 658 27.16 -12.09 -11.80
C PRO A 658 27.37 -10.58 -11.99
N GLY A 659 27.82 -9.91 -10.94
CA GLY A 659 28.05 -8.47 -10.96
C GLY A 659 26.81 -7.61 -10.69
N THR A 660 25.61 -8.18 -10.65
CA THR A 660 24.34 -7.49 -10.33
C THR A 660 23.84 -7.83 -8.92
N LEU A 661 22.85 -7.07 -8.43
CA LEU A 661 22.10 -7.34 -7.20
C LEU A 661 20.59 -7.19 -7.48
N ALA A 662 19.78 -7.90 -6.71
CA ALA A 662 18.34 -7.65 -6.60
C ALA A 662 18.08 -6.57 -5.54
N LEU A 663 17.43 -5.47 -5.91
CA LEU A 663 17.08 -4.38 -5.02
C LEU A 663 15.59 -4.43 -4.65
N GLY A 664 15.30 -4.37 -3.36
CA GLY A 664 13.96 -4.08 -2.85
C GLY A 664 13.84 -2.66 -2.28
N THR A 665 12.88 -1.87 -2.77
CA THR A 665 12.56 -0.58 -2.13
C THR A 665 11.64 -0.80 -0.92
N MET A 666 11.67 0.05 0.09
CA MET A 666 10.83 -0.13 1.30
C MET A 666 10.58 1.18 2.03
N ARG A 667 9.67 1.17 3.01
CA ARG A 667 9.44 2.34 3.87
C ARG A 667 10.44 2.35 5.03
N SER A 668 10.87 3.54 5.44
CA SER A 668 11.51 3.72 6.74
C SER A 668 10.46 3.70 7.87
N HIS A 669 10.91 3.61 9.11
CA HIS A 669 10.04 3.66 10.28
C HIS A 669 9.31 5.02 10.46
N ASP A 670 10.02 6.15 10.35
CA ASP A 670 9.45 7.51 10.53
C ASP A 670 8.89 8.07 9.23
N GLN A 671 8.04 7.28 8.60
CA GLN A 671 7.43 7.57 7.31
C GLN A 671 6.06 6.89 7.21
N TRP A 672 5.14 7.54 6.50
CA TRP A 672 3.89 6.96 6.08
C TRP A 672 3.66 7.15 4.57
N ASN A 673 3.93 6.11 3.79
CA ASN A 673 3.98 6.17 2.33
C ASN A 673 4.89 7.32 1.88
N THR A 674 4.40 8.36 1.21
CA THR A 674 5.21 9.52 0.80
C THR A 674 5.27 10.64 1.83
N THR A 675 4.54 10.53 2.96
CA THR A 675 4.62 11.49 4.07
C THR A 675 5.84 11.15 4.92
N ILE A 676 6.79 12.07 5.03
CA ILE A 676 8.01 11.91 5.82
C ILE A 676 7.85 12.62 7.16
N TYR A 677 8.19 11.95 8.26
CA TYR A 677 8.20 12.60 9.59
C TYR A 677 9.60 12.96 10.03
N SER A 678 10.60 12.16 9.69
CA SER A 678 12.02 12.45 9.94
C SER A 678 12.94 11.64 9.03
N ASP A 679 14.24 11.99 9.06
CA ASP A 679 15.31 11.24 8.40
C ASP A 679 15.85 10.05 9.22
N ASN A 680 15.07 9.60 10.21
CA ASN A 680 15.47 8.51 11.08
C ASN A 680 14.75 7.21 10.73
N ASP A 681 15.44 6.09 10.92
CA ASP A 681 14.81 4.78 11.03
C ASP A 681 15.29 4.13 12.32
N ARG A 682 14.48 4.29 13.37
CA ARG A 682 14.81 3.78 14.71
C ARG A 682 15.03 2.27 14.70
N TYR A 683 14.25 1.51 13.94
CA TYR A 683 14.33 0.05 13.95
C TYR A 683 15.49 -0.50 13.14
N ARG A 684 15.96 0.25 12.14
CA ARG A 684 17.17 -0.09 11.38
C ARG A 684 18.43 0.64 11.88
N GLY A 685 18.32 1.43 12.93
CA GLY A 685 19.46 2.10 13.55
C GLY A 685 20.00 3.30 12.77
N ILE A 686 19.20 3.89 11.89
CA ILE A 686 19.58 5.01 11.03
C ILE A 686 19.16 6.33 11.65
N LYS A 687 20.05 7.32 11.59
CA LYS A 687 19.79 8.69 12.02
C LYS A 687 20.31 9.69 10.99
N ASN A 688 19.52 10.75 10.74
CA ASN A 688 19.85 11.85 9.81
C ASN A 688 20.19 11.39 8.38
N LEU A 689 19.63 10.28 7.90
CA LEU A 689 19.96 9.71 6.59
C LEU A 689 18.79 8.94 5.97
N ARG A 690 18.49 9.26 4.71
CA ARG A 690 17.51 8.52 3.88
C ARG A 690 18.05 8.09 2.52
N THR A 691 19.03 8.81 1.98
CA THR A 691 19.73 8.48 0.72
C THR A 691 20.78 7.39 0.96
N LEU A 692 20.32 6.15 1.15
CA LEU A 692 21.14 5.02 1.53
C LEU A 692 20.77 3.73 0.79
N ILE A 693 21.68 2.76 0.81
CA ILE A 693 21.44 1.39 0.37
C ILE A 693 21.99 0.39 1.40
N PHE A 694 21.14 -0.51 1.87
CA PHE A 694 21.53 -1.63 2.72
C PHE A 694 22.12 -2.75 1.87
N MET A 695 23.32 -3.22 2.24
CA MET A 695 24.04 -4.23 1.48
C MET A 695 24.67 -5.29 2.40
N ASN A 696 24.79 -6.52 1.89
CA ASN A 696 25.56 -7.55 2.54
C ASN A 696 27.05 -7.17 2.56
N ARG A 697 27.72 -7.36 3.71
CA ARG A 697 29.15 -7.03 3.87
C ARG A 697 30.07 -7.75 2.88
N ALA A 698 29.75 -8.97 2.46
CA ALA A 698 30.53 -9.70 1.48
C ALA A 698 30.43 -9.07 0.10
N ASP A 699 29.23 -8.67 -0.31
CA ASP A 699 29.00 -8.02 -1.61
C ASP A 699 29.65 -6.62 -1.64
N MET A 700 29.65 -5.90 -0.52
CA MET A 700 30.41 -4.64 -0.39
C MET A 700 31.92 -4.86 -0.58
N ARG A 701 32.50 -5.87 0.09
CA ARG A 701 33.93 -6.19 -0.04
C ARG A 701 34.32 -6.58 -1.46
N GLU A 702 33.51 -7.39 -2.12
CA GLU A 702 33.73 -7.80 -3.52
C GLU A 702 33.76 -6.60 -4.48
N ARG A 703 33.03 -5.53 -4.13
CA ARG A 703 32.91 -4.29 -4.92
C ARG A 703 33.84 -3.17 -4.47
N GLY A 704 34.69 -3.39 -3.47
CA GLY A 704 35.59 -2.37 -2.93
C GLY A 704 34.86 -1.21 -2.21
N ILE A 705 33.65 -1.46 -1.70
CA ILE A 705 32.83 -0.45 -1.02
C ILE A 705 33.13 -0.49 0.49
N ALA A 706 33.48 0.67 1.06
CA ALA A 706 33.71 0.81 2.49
C ALA A 706 32.39 0.91 3.28
N ASP A 707 32.42 0.56 4.56
CA ASP A 707 31.30 0.82 5.48
C ASP A 707 30.96 2.32 5.49
N MET A 708 29.69 2.66 5.26
CA MET A 708 29.21 4.04 5.14
C MET A 708 29.88 4.84 3.99
N GLY A 709 30.49 4.17 3.02
CA GLY A 709 31.08 4.81 1.85
C GLY A 709 30.02 5.27 0.83
N PRO A 710 30.31 6.29 0.01
CA PRO A 710 29.44 6.71 -1.08
C PRO A 710 29.40 5.63 -2.16
N VAL A 711 28.24 5.50 -2.81
CA VAL A 711 28.01 4.58 -3.93
C VAL A 711 27.11 5.19 -4.98
N ASP A 712 27.35 4.77 -6.22
CA ASP A 712 26.47 5.05 -7.34
C ASP A 712 25.72 3.76 -7.71
N ILE A 713 24.41 3.89 -7.89
CA ILE A 713 23.48 2.81 -8.14
C ILE A 713 22.93 3.00 -9.55
N THR A 714 23.05 1.96 -10.38
CA THR A 714 22.36 1.91 -11.67
C THR A 714 21.33 0.81 -11.65
N SER A 715 20.07 1.08 -12.01
CA SER A 715 19.12 0.04 -12.41
C SER A 715 19.11 -0.18 -13.92
N THR A 716 18.90 -1.43 -14.33
CA THR A 716 18.73 -1.81 -15.75
C THR A 716 17.36 -2.45 -15.90
N ALA A 717 16.50 -1.81 -16.68
CA ALA A 717 15.15 -2.27 -16.95
C ALA A 717 15.10 -3.44 -17.94
N LYS A 718 13.94 -4.07 -18.09
CA LYS A 718 13.71 -5.17 -19.04
C LYS A 718 13.97 -4.77 -20.50
N ASP A 719 13.69 -3.52 -20.85
CA ASP A 719 13.94 -2.95 -22.18
C ASP A 719 15.41 -2.53 -22.40
N GLY A 720 16.27 -2.69 -21.39
CA GLY A 720 17.67 -2.29 -21.41
C GLY A 720 17.93 -0.82 -21.06
N SER A 721 16.87 -0.02 -20.84
CA SER A 721 17.03 1.36 -20.37
C SER A 721 17.64 1.40 -18.96
N ARG A 722 18.37 2.47 -18.66
CA ARG A 722 19.12 2.61 -17.41
C ARG A 722 18.70 3.85 -16.63
N ARG A 723 18.70 3.72 -15.30
CA ARG A 723 18.45 4.80 -14.35
C ARG A 723 19.56 4.86 -13.32
N PHE A 724 19.78 6.04 -12.75
CA PHE A 724 20.95 6.32 -11.95
C PHE A 724 20.57 7.06 -10.66
N LEU A 725 21.24 6.68 -9.58
CA LEU A 725 21.27 7.41 -8.32
C LEU A 725 22.73 7.51 -7.88
N ASN A 726 23.21 8.72 -7.63
CA ASN A 726 24.61 8.96 -7.32
C ASN A 726 24.78 9.43 -5.86
N GLY A 727 25.91 9.09 -5.25
CA GLY A 727 26.28 9.58 -3.91
C GLY A 727 25.41 9.06 -2.77
N TYR A 728 24.83 7.86 -2.92
CA TYR A 728 24.09 7.19 -1.84
C TYR A 728 25.07 6.59 -0.82
N THR A 729 24.65 6.41 0.42
CA THR A 729 25.51 5.81 1.46
C THR A 729 25.27 4.31 1.57
N ALA A 730 26.33 3.50 1.43
CA ALA A 730 26.25 2.05 1.62
C ALA A 730 26.27 1.67 3.11
N ILE A 731 25.18 1.07 3.58
CA ILE A 731 25.02 0.61 4.97
C ILE A 731 25.24 -0.91 5.02
N PRO A 732 26.24 -1.40 5.77
CA PRO A 732 26.40 -2.83 5.96
C PRO A 732 25.25 -3.38 6.81
N TYR A 733 24.49 -4.33 6.26
CA TYR A 733 23.30 -4.89 6.91
C TYR A 733 23.22 -6.41 6.78
N ASP A 734 22.44 -7.02 7.68
CA ASP A 734 22.13 -8.45 7.64
C ASP A 734 21.03 -8.71 6.61
N ILE A 735 21.45 -8.93 5.37
CA ILE A 735 20.62 -9.22 4.21
C ILE A 735 21.31 -10.33 3.39
N PRO A 736 20.58 -11.26 2.74
CA PRO A 736 21.19 -12.29 1.90
C PRO A 736 22.14 -11.73 0.84
N ARG A 737 23.18 -12.48 0.50
CA ARG A 737 24.10 -12.12 -0.59
C ARG A 737 23.34 -12.01 -1.92
N GLY A 738 23.76 -11.09 -2.77
CA GLY A 738 23.08 -10.77 -4.02
C GLY A 738 21.87 -9.84 -3.84
N CYS A 739 21.49 -9.51 -2.61
CA CYS A 739 20.34 -8.65 -2.32
C CYS A 739 20.78 -7.29 -1.75
N ALA A 740 20.00 -6.27 -2.05
CA ALA A 740 20.11 -4.94 -1.48
C ALA A 740 18.72 -4.38 -1.17
N ALA A 741 18.66 -3.38 -0.29
CA ALA A 741 17.41 -2.69 0.01
C ALA A 741 17.63 -1.18 0.23
N GLY A 742 16.60 -0.38 0.04
CA GLY A 742 16.64 1.03 0.44
C GLY A 742 15.28 1.70 0.38
N TYR A 743 15.23 3.01 0.63
CA TYR A 743 13.97 3.67 0.92
C TYR A 743 13.24 4.19 -0.32
N MET A 744 11.92 4.03 -0.31
CA MET A 744 11.01 4.84 -1.14
C MET A 744 10.68 6.14 -0.40
N PRO A 745 10.32 7.24 -1.09
CA PRO A 745 10.29 7.37 -2.56
C PRO A 745 11.67 7.62 -3.19
N GLU A 746 12.75 7.77 -2.40
CA GLU A 746 14.09 8.07 -2.91
C GLU A 746 14.57 7.11 -4.01
N MET A 747 14.23 5.81 -3.89
CA MET A 747 14.58 4.79 -4.88
C MET A 747 13.56 4.60 -6.01
N ASN A 748 12.42 5.29 -6.01
CA ASN A 748 11.39 5.09 -7.03
C ASN A 748 11.88 5.44 -8.44
N VAL A 749 12.86 6.33 -8.57
CA VAL A 749 13.55 6.62 -9.84
C VAL A 749 14.23 5.39 -10.46
N LEU A 750 14.64 4.41 -9.65
CA LEU A 750 15.25 3.17 -10.15
C LEU A 750 14.21 2.16 -10.68
N CYS A 751 12.94 2.30 -10.28
CA CYS A 751 11.86 1.43 -10.70
C CYS A 751 11.35 1.89 -12.07
N ALA A 752 11.83 1.31 -13.17
CA ALA A 752 11.47 1.74 -14.51
C ALA A 752 9.97 1.57 -14.79
N LEU A 753 9.38 2.51 -15.54
CA LEU A 753 7.95 2.46 -15.87
C LEU A 753 7.56 1.20 -16.66
N GLY A 754 8.46 0.67 -17.49
CA GLY A 754 8.26 -0.57 -18.25
C GLY A 754 8.45 -1.86 -17.46
N ASP A 755 8.90 -1.79 -16.21
CA ASP A 755 9.14 -2.95 -15.36
C ASP A 755 7.93 -3.20 -14.46
N TYR A 756 6.96 -3.94 -15.00
CA TYR A 756 5.78 -4.41 -14.26
C TYR A 756 5.53 -5.90 -14.54
N SER A 757 4.76 -6.53 -13.64
CA SER A 757 4.38 -7.95 -13.73
C SER A 757 3.44 -8.19 -14.90
N THR A 758 3.74 -9.15 -15.75
CA THR A 758 2.88 -9.54 -16.88
C THR A 758 1.55 -10.20 -16.46
N GLN A 759 1.41 -10.60 -15.20
CA GLN A 759 0.23 -11.27 -14.67
C GLN A 759 -0.72 -10.33 -13.91
N SER A 760 -0.21 -9.19 -13.44
CA SER A 760 -0.95 -8.28 -12.57
C SER A 760 -0.82 -6.81 -12.95
N ASP A 761 -0.01 -6.48 -13.95
CA ASP A 761 0.27 -5.09 -14.37
C ASP A 761 0.90 -4.22 -13.25
N GLN A 762 1.30 -4.86 -12.15
CA GLN A 762 1.85 -4.20 -10.97
C GLN A 762 3.34 -3.87 -11.17
N PRO A 763 3.79 -2.62 -10.90
CA PRO A 763 5.19 -2.24 -10.98
C PRO A 763 6.12 -3.10 -10.10
N ILE A 764 7.28 -3.45 -10.65
CA ILE A 764 8.33 -4.19 -9.94
C ILE A 764 9.13 -3.20 -9.10
N MET A 765 8.82 -3.19 -7.80
CA MET A 765 9.49 -2.31 -6.82
C MET A 765 10.30 -3.09 -5.78
N LYS A 766 10.16 -4.41 -5.73
CA LYS A 766 10.84 -5.26 -4.75
C LYS A 766 11.91 -6.17 -5.35
N HIS A 767 12.03 -6.19 -6.68
CA HIS A 767 12.98 -7.02 -7.42
C HIS A 767 13.61 -6.25 -8.60
N VAL A 768 14.21 -5.09 -8.31
CA VAL A 768 14.85 -4.24 -9.32
C VAL A 768 16.29 -4.72 -9.56
N LYS A 769 16.65 -4.97 -10.83
CA LYS A 769 18.02 -5.37 -11.20
C LYS A 769 18.96 -4.16 -11.14
N ILE A 770 19.97 -4.20 -10.28
CA ILE A 770 20.92 -3.10 -10.10
C ILE A 770 22.38 -3.52 -10.19
N THR A 771 23.24 -2.55 -10.49
CA THR A 771 24.69 -2.59 -10.23
C THR A 771 25.06 -1.48 -9.28
N VAL A 772 25.98 -1.76 -8.34
CA VAL A 772 26.47 -0.78 -7.36
C VAL A 772 27.99 -0.69 -7.48
N VAL A 773 28.50 0.53 -7.56
CA VAL A 773 29.93 0.83 -7.62
C VAL A 773 30.30 1.86 -6.55
N PRO A 774 31.57 1.92 -6.09
CA PRO A 774 32.02 3.01 -5.24
C PRO A 774 31.74 4.37 -5.89
N GLY A 775 31.15 5.29 -5.13
CA GLY A 775 30.84 6.64 -5.56
C GLY A 775 32.10 7.49 -5.68
N ALA A 776 32.05 8.47 -6.57
CA ALA A 776 33.17 9.37 -6.87
C ALA A 776 33.51 10.36 -5.74
#